data_AF-A0A835K0E5-F1
#
_entry.id   AF-A0A835K0E5-F1
#
_cell.length_a   1.000
_cell.length_b   1.000
_cell.length_c   1.000
_cell.angle_alpha   90.00
_cell.angle_beta   90.00
_cell.angle_gamma   90.00
#
_symmetry.space_group_name_H-M   'P 1'
#
loop_
_entity.id
_entity.type
_entity.pdbx_description
1 polymer ?
#
loop_
_entity_poly.entity_id
_entity_poly.type
_entity_poly.pdbx_seq_one_letter_code
_entity_poly.pdbx_strand_id
1 'polypeptide(L)'
;MSQKMDFWKASCSVLLVCFFVGLCSMYQCSASEADANQTEHLIVNASSGRPIPETLFGIFFEEINHAGAGGIWAELVSNRGFEAGGQNTPSNIAPWSIIGDQSSLTVSTDRSSCFERNKVALRMHVLCDSEGNNICPAGGVGIYNPGFWGMNIEQGKTYKVVIYVRSLGSINVSVSLTSSDGSQILAAANIVDSDVSNWTKTEVLLEAKGTNPSSRLQLTTSRKGVIWFDQVSAMPLDTYKGHGFQKELIEMLEDIKPQFIRFPGGCFVEGEWLRNAFRWKESIGPWEERPGHFGDVWMYWTDDGLGYFEFLQLSEDLGARPIWVFNNGISHRDEVDTTTVAPFVQEALDGLEFARGASDSKWGSVRAAMGHPEPFDLKYVAVGNEDCWKKNYRGNYLEFYDAIKHAYPDIKIISNCDGSSHSLDHPADYYDFHIYTSASHLFSMTHQFDHTSRSGPKAFVSEYAVTGKDAGTGSLLAALAEAGFLIGLEKNSDIVEMASYAPLFVNANDRRWNPDAIVFNSSMHYGTPSYWVQKFFRESSGATLLDAKLQTNYSSLVASAITWTNSVDGETYLKIKIVNFGNRRVSLKVSVDGLGLNSLLSGSTKTVLTSSNVMDENSFTDPNKVVPDLSLLENADKDMNIILSPYSLTSLDLLTGSNNIRMPQTNSSARPSI
;
A
#
# COMPACT_ATOMS: atom_id res chain seq x y z
N MET A 1 -5.93 -32.36 -80.27
CA MET A 1 -4.48 -32.47 -80.02
C MET A 1 -4.01 -31.21 -79.28
N SER A 2 -4.33 -31.09 -77.98
CA SER A 2 -3.65 -30.15 -77.05
C SER A 2 -3.93 -30.53 -75.60
N GLN A 3 -4.13 -31.82 -75.32
CA GLN A 3 -4.34 -32.35 -73.97
C GLN A 3 -3.04 -32.93 -73.38
N LYS A 4 -1.91 -32.75 -74.09
CA LYS A 4 -0.56 -33.19 -73.69
C LYS A 4 0.36 -32.05 -73.24
N MET A 5 -0.11 -30.79 -73.26
CA MET A 5 0.72 -29.62 -72.93
C MET A 5 0.49 -29.08 -71.50
N ASP A 6 -0.58 -29.51 -70.83
CA ASP A 6 -0.88 -29.09 -69.46
C ASP A 6 -0.27 -30.00 -68.38
N PHE A 7 0.05 -31.26 -68.73
CA PHE A 7 0.65 -32.21 -67.78
C PHE A 7 2.12 -31.93 -67.46
N TRP A 8 2.85 -31.24 -68.35
CA TRP A 8 4.26 -30.91 -68.16
C TRP A 8 4.47 -29.64 -67.33
N LYS A 9 3.54 -28.67 -67.39
CA LYS A 9 3.60 -27.45 -66.57
C LYS A 9 3.15 -27.67 -65.13
N ALA A 10 2.22 -28.61 -64.89
CA ALA A 10 1.82 -28.98 -63.53
C ALA A 10 2.91 -29.77 -62.79
N SER A 11 3.60 -30.69 -63.47
CA SER A 11 4.62 -31.54 -62.83
C SER A 11 5.91 -30.78 -62.47
N CYS A 12 6.34 -29.81 -63.28
CA CYS A 12 7.50 -28.95 -62.93
C CYS A 12 7.19 -27.99 -61.76
N SER A 13 5.95 -27.49 -61.66
CA SER A 13 5.56 -26.57 -60.59
C SER A 13 5.45 -27.27 -59.23
N VAL A 14 4.97 -28.52 -59.20
CA VAL A 14 4.90 -29.31 -57.95
C VAL A 14 6.29 -29.74 -57.48
N LEU A 15 7.20 -30.11 -58.39
CA LEU A 15 8.59 -30.42 -58.05
C LEU A 15 9.38 -29.20 -57.52
N LEU A 16 9.14 -28.00 -58.07
CA LEU A 16 9.76 -26.77 -57.56
C LEU A 16 9.22 -26.36 -56.18
N VAL A 17 7.92 -26.54 -55.93
CA VAL A 17 7.31 -26.24 -54.62
C VAL A 17 7.75 -27.25 -53.56
N CYS A 18 7.86 -28.54 -53.88
CA CYS A 18 8.39 -29.54 -52.95
C CYS A 18 9.89 -29.34 -52.66
N PHE A 19 10.68 -28.84 -53.63
CA PHE A 19 12.09 -28.51 -53.41
C PHE A 19 12.27 -27.25 -52.55
N PHE A 20 11.41 -26.23 -52.73
CA PHE A 20 11.40 -25.02 -51.88
C PHE A 20 10.88 -25.28 -50.46
N VAL A 21 9.85 -26.12 -50.30
CA VAL A 21 9.36 -26.53 -48.97
C VAL A 21 10.40 -27.42 -48.27
N GLY A 22 11.05 -28.34 -48.99
CA GLY A 22 12.13 -29.17 -48.45
C GLY A 22 13.39 -28.38 -48.06
N LEU A 23 13.78 -27.36 -48.84
CA LEU A 23 14.86 -26.45 -48.44
C LEU A 23 14.43 -25.58 -47.24
N CYS A 24 13.21 -25.03 -47.22
CA CYS A 24 12.72 -24.26 -46.07
C CYS A 24 12.61 -25.10 -44.79
N SER A 25 12.28 -26.39 -44.87
CA SER A 25 12.28 -27.30 -43.71
C SER A 25 13.69 -27.66 -43.23
N MET A 26 14.68 -27.79 -44.13
CA MET A 26 16.07 -27.99 -43.72
C MET A 26 16.75 -26.70 -43.24
N TYR A 27 16.32 -25.53 -43.71
CA TYR A 27 16.72 -24.23 -43.15
C TYR A 27 15.97 -23.89 -41.85
N GLN A 28 14.75 -24.37 -41.62
CA GLN A 28 14.04 -24.20 -40.34
C GLN A 28 14.46 -25.20 -39.26
N CYS A 29 14.98 -26.39 -39.62
CA CYS A 29 15.59 -27.30 -38.64
C CYS A 29 17.06 -26.98 -38.32
N SER A 30 17.69 -26.05 -39.06
CA SER A 30 19.10 -25.65 -38.82
C SER A 30 19.24 -24.17 -38.40
N ALA A 31 18.14 -23.42 -38.32
CA ALA A 31 18.13 -22.02 -37.88
C ALA A 31 17.57 -21.82 -36.46
N SER A 32 17.37 -22.90 -35.69
CA SER A 32 17.04 -22.85 -34.26
C SER A 32 18.23 -23.14 -33.34
N GLU A 33 19.44 -23.32 -33.88
CA GLU A 33 20.67 -23.56 -33.12
C GLU A 33 21.81 -22.68 -33.63
N ALA A 34 21.63 -21.36 -33.64
CA ALA A 34 22.71 -20.41 -33.87
C ALA A 34 22.36 -19.01 -33.35
N ASP A 35 21.96 -18.90 -32.08
CA ASP A 35 22.22 -17.67 -31.33
C ASP A 35 23.34 -18.04 -30.33
N ALA A 36 24.47 -17.34 -30.44
CA ALA A 36 25.71 -17.72 -29.80
C ALA A 36 25.52 -18.00 -28.29
N ASN A 37 25.91 -19.21 -27.89
CA ASN A 37 25.90 -19.73 -26.53
C ASN A 37 27.00 -19.08 -25.69
N GLN A 38 27.07 -17.75 -25.65
CA GLN A 38 27.99 -17.03 -24.79
C GLN A 38 27.46 -17.17 -23.36
N THR A 39 28.19 -17.96 -22.56
CA THR A 39 27.88 -18.09 -21.13
C THR A 39 28.28 -16.79 -20.46
N GLU A 40 27.31 -16.14 -19.82
CA GLU A 40 27.55 -14.95 -19.02
C GLU A 40 28.14 -15.36 -17.67
N HIS A 41 28.88 -14.48 -16.99
CA HIS A 41 29.53 -14.81 -15.72
C HIS A 41 29.13 -13.85 -14.61
N LEU A 42 28.73 -14.37 -13.45
CA LEU A 42 28.52 -13.60 -12.23
C LEU A 42 29.50 -14.08 -11.17
N ILE A 43 30.40 -13.19 -10.74
CA ILE A 43 31.38 -13.48 -9.69
C ILE A 43 30.92 -12.76 -8.42
N VAL A 44 30.71 -13.51 -7.33
CA VAL A 44 30.32 -12.99 -6.03
C VAL A 44 31.46 -13.21 -5.04
N ASN A 45 31.96 -12.14 -4.44
CA ASN A 45 32.96 -12.22 -3.38
C ASN A 45 32.29 -12.19 -2.01
N ALA A 46 32.17 -13.36 -1.37
CA ALA A 46 31.56 -13.51 -0.05
C ALA A 46 32.47 -13.05 1.11
N SER A 47 33.73 -12.68 0.85
CA SER A 47 34.67 -12.24 1.90
C SER A 47 34.67 -10.72 2.15
N SER A 48 33.99 -9.95 1.30
CA SER A 48 33.93 -8.49 1.37
C SER A 48 32.50 -8.02 1.16
N GLY A 49 32.02 -7.17 2.06
CA GLY A 49 30.71 -6.58 1.96
C GLY A 49 30.55 -5.33 2.81
N ARG A 50 29.45 -4.62 2.60
CA ARG A 50 29.07 -3.42 3.34
C ARG A 50 27.65 -3.54 3.87
N PRO A 51 27.32 -2.97 5.04
CA PRO A 51 25.97 -3.02 5.56
C PRO A 51 25.01 -2.25 4.63
N ILE A 52 23.82 -2.80 4.46
CA ILE A 52 22.64 -2.13 3.90
C ILE A 52 21.87 -1.51 5.08
N PRO A 53 21.35 -0.27 4.95
CA PRO A 53 20.51 0.33 5.99
C PRO A 53 19.35 -0.58 6.39
N GLU A 54 19.05 -0.63 7.69
CA GLU A 54 17.87 -1.33 8.19
C GLU A 54 16.57 -0.75 7.64
N THR A 55 16.58 0.48 7.14
CA THR A 55 15.41 1.18 6.65
C THR A 55 15.22 1.08 5.13
N LEU A 56 16.04 0.29 4.41
CA LEU A 56 16.08 0.36 2.95
C LEU A 56 14.71 0.18 2.29
N PHE A 57 13.94 -0.84 2.69
CA PHE A 57 12.62 -1.09 2.10
C PHE A 57 11.49 -0.95 3.13
N GLY A 58 10.50 -0.13 2.78
CA GLY A 58 9.29 0.10 3.55
C GLY A 58 8.08 0.25 2.63
N ILE A 59 7.01 0.80 3.17
CA ILE A 59 5.75 1.02 2.44
C ILE A 59 5.35 2.49 2.47
N PHE A 60 4.66 2.89 1.40
CA PHE A 60 3.99 4.18 1.29
C PHE A 60 2.49 4.00 1.47
N PHE A 61 1.85 4.93 2.16
CA PHE A 61 0.41 4.97 2.31
C PHE A 61 -0.14 6.38 2.15
N GLU A 62 -1.16 6.50 1.30
CA GLU A 62 -2.09 7.63 1.27
C GLU A 62 -3.53 7.12 1.09
N GLU A 63 -4.51 7.97 1.40
CA GLU A 63 -5.91 7.68 1.12
C GLU A 63 -6.21 7.92 -0.37
N ILE A 64 -5.87 6.90 -1.16
CA ILE A 64 -6.14 6.78 -2.60
C ILE A 64 -6.83 5.44 -2.85
N ASN A 65 -7.67 5.33 -3.89
CA ASN A 65 -8.27 4.06 -4.31
C ASN A 65 -9.05 3.31 -3.19
N HIS A 66 -9.57 4.03 -2.19
CA HIS A 66 -10.14 3.44 -0.98
C HIS A 66 -9.16 2.58 -0.16
N ALA A 67 -7.87 2.94 -0.16
CA ALA A 67 -6.83 2.23 0.59
C ALA A 67 -7.10 2.21 2.09
N GLY A 68 -7.60 3.29 2.67
CA GLY A 68 -7.96 3.37 4.09
C GLY A 68 -9.45 3.16 4.29
N ALA A 69 -10.26 4.17 3.98
CA ALA A 69 -11.72 4.13 4.06
C ALA A 69 -12.31 3.19 3.00
N GLY A 70 -12.76 2.02 3.47
CA GLY A 70 -13.21 0.93 2.61
C GLY A 70 -12.12 -0.05 2.20
N GLY A 71 -10.93 0.08 2.80
CA GLY A 71 -9.77 -0.80 2.66
C GLY A 71 -9.26 -1.24 4.03
N ILE A 72 -8.05 -0.82 4.41
CA ILE A 72 -7.42 -1.31 5.64
C ILE A 72 -8.14 -0.89 6.92
N TRP A 73 -8.98 0.16 6.89
CA TRP A 73 -9.81 0.53 8.04
C TRP A 73 -11.12 -0.26 8.03
N ALA A 74 -11.40 -1.00 9.11
CA ALA A 74 -12.47 -2.01 9.14
C ALA A 74 -13.90 -1.45 9.28
N GLU A 75 -14.10 -0.14 9.19
CA GLU A 75 -15.44 0.46 9.12
C GLU A 75 -16.15 -0.02 7.86
N LEU A 76 -17.32 -0.64 8.03
CA LEU A 76 -18.10 -1.17 6.92
C LEU A 76 -19.04 -0.12 6.34
N VAL A 77 -19.45 0.89 7.13
CA VAL A 77 -20.43 1.90 6.71
C VAL A 77 -19.74 3.06 6.01
N SER A 78 -20.08 3.25 4.74
CA SER A 78 -19.65 4.42 3.97
C SER A 78 -20.57 5.61 4.28
N ASN A 79 -20.01 6.82 4.40
CA ASN A 79 -20.75 8.03 4.76
C ASN A 79 -21.55 7.86 6.08
N ARG A 80 -20.88 7.37 7.13
CA ARG A 80 -21.49 7.06 8.44
C ARG A 80 -22.08 8.25 9.19
N GLY A 81 -21.53 9.45 8.99
CA GLY A 81 -21.99 10.70 9.60
C GLY A 81 -22.83 11.59 8.68
N PHE A 82 -23.18 11.14 7.47
CA PHE A 82 -23.97 11.90 6.49
C PHE A 82 -23.35 13.23 5.99
N GLU A 83 -22.09 13.51 6.33
CA GLU A 83 -21.38 14.74 5.95
C GLU A 83 -20.93 14.75 4.48
N ALA A 84 -20.85 13.59 3.81
CA ALA A 84 -20.30 13.49 2.46
C ALA A 84 -21.07 14.29 1.39
N GLY A 85 -22.35 14.58 1.62
CA GLY A 85 -23.15 15.44 0.74
C GLY A 85 -22.90 16.94 0.92
N GLY A 86 -22.05 17.33 1.87
CA GLY A 86 -21.72 18.69 2.22
C GLY A 86 -22.70 19.33 3.23
N GLN A 87 -22.42 20.59 3.57
CA GLN A 87 -23.10 21.32 4.65
C GLN A 87 -24.53 21.80 4.34
N ASN A 88 -24.95 21.73 3.07
CA ASN A 88 -26.30 22.16 2.66
C ASN A 88 -27.31 21.07 2.96
N THR A 89 -28.47 21.44 3.52
CA THR A 89 -29.54 20.50 3.86
C THR A 89 -30.82 20.77 3.05
N PRO A 90 -31.49 19.76 2.48
CA PRO A 90 -31.11 18.34 2.50
C PRO A 90 -29.80 18.07 1.74
N SER A 91 -28.93 17.33 2.38
CA SER A 91 -27.63 16.89 1.89
C SER A 91 -27.78 15.56 1.16
N ASN A 92 -26.84 15.25 0.26
CA ASN A 92 -26.80 13.95 -0.39
C ASN A 92 -26.44 12.86 0.63
N ILE A 93 -27.29 11.84 0.75
CA ILE A 93 -27.08 10.72 1.68
C ILE A 93 -26.34 9.55 1.03
N ALA A 94 -25.94 9.61 -0.24
CA ALA A 94 -25.25 8.51 -0.91
C ALA A 94 -24.04 8.01 -0.08
N PRO A 95 -23.82 6.68 0.00
CA PRO A 95 -24.50 5.62 -0.72
C PRO A 95 -25.77 5.08 -0.01
N TRP A 96 -26.25 5.74 1.05
CA TRP A 96 -27.50 5.34 1.71
C TRP A 96 -28.69 5.40 0.75
N SER A 97 -29.60 4.45 0.90
CA SER A 97 -30.78 4.30 0.04
C SER A 97 -32.01 3.92 0.85
N ILE A 98 -33.19 4.20 0.30
CA ILE A 98 -34.49 4.02 0.98
C ILE A 98 -35.01 2.59 0.77
N ILE A 99 -35.61 2.02 1.82
CA ILE A 99 -36.41 0.80 1.80
C ILE A 99 -37.87 1.21 1.97
N GLY A 100 -38.68 1.03 0.94
CA GLY A 100 -40.05 1.54 0.88
C GLY A 100 -40.18 2.64 -0.19
N ASP A 101 -41.25 3.41 -0.11
CA ASP A 101 -41.59 4.44 -1.10
C ASP A 101 -42.19 5.69 -0.44
N GLN A 102 -42.49 6.72 -1.24
CA GLN A 102 -43.03 7.99 -0.73
C GLN A 102 -44.39 7.86 -0.03
N SER A 103 -45.11 6.75 -0.21
CA SER A 103 -46.38 6.51 0.49
C SER A 103 -46.16 6.01 1.93
N SER A 104 -44.98 5.45 2.21
CA SER A 104 -44.65 4.77 3.45
C SER A 104 -43.60 5.51 4.29
N LEU A 105 -42.68 6.25 3.67
CA LEU A 105 -41.73 7.13 4.38
C LEU A 105 -41.20 8.28 3.53
N THR A 106 -40.66 9.30 4.21
CA THR A 106 -39.86 10.37 3.62
C THR A 106 -38.53 10.47 4.36
N VAL A 107 -37.42 10.55 3.62
CA VAL A 107 -36.06 10.69 4.17
C VAL A 107 -35.45 12.01 3.69
N SER A 108 -34.83 12.74 4.61
CA SER A 108 -34.08 13.98 4.35
C SER A 108 -32.91 14.08 5.32
N THR A 109 -32.07 15.10 5.21
CA THR A 109 -31.15 15.48 6.29
C THR A 109 -31.43 16.89 6.77
N ASP A 110 -31.06 17.17 8.02
CA ASP A 110 -31.10 18.49 8.64
C ASP A 110 -29.88 18.71 9.55
N ARG A 111 -29.72 19.91 10.10
CA ARG A 111 -28.57 20.27 10.95
C ARG A 111 -28.85 20.06 12.44
N SER A 112 -29.40 18.90 12.80
CA SER A 112 -29.87 18.63 14.18
C SER A 112 -28.94 17.75 15.02
N SER A 113 -27.81 17.30 14.47
CA SER A 113 -26.85 16.46 15.20
C SER A 113 -26.39 17.08 16.53
N CYS A 114 -26.04 16.23 17.50
CA CYS A 114 -25.40 16.65 18.74
C CYS A 114 -23.91 17.01 18.61
N PHE A 115 -23.27 16.69 17.47
CA PHE A 115 -21.85 16.95 17.28
C PHE A 115 -21.60 18.31 16.63
N GLU A 116 -20.79 19.15 17.29
CA GLU A 116 -20.56 20.52 16.81
C GLU A 116 -19.80 20.55 15.48
N ARG A 117 -18.98 19.53 15.20
CA ARG A 117 -18.18 19.41 13.97
C ARG A 117 -18.85 18.57 12.88
N ASN A 118 -19.83 17.75 13.26
CA ASN A 118 -20.62 16.89 12.38
C ASN A 118 -22.10 17.26 12.56
N LYS A 119 -22.57 18.30 11.88
CA LYS A 119 -23.90 18.86 12.17
C LYS A 119 -25.03 18.15 11.43
N VAL A 120 -24.73 17.38 10.38
CA VAL A 120 -25.74 16.76 9.53
C VAL A 120 -26.27 15.49 10.18
N ALA A 121 -27.59 15.37 10.27
CA ALA A 121 -28.25 14.15 10.73
C ALA A 121 -29.29 13.71 9.70
N LEU A 122 -29.44 12.39 9.54
CA LEU A 122 -30.50 11.83 8.71
C LEU A 122 -31.82 11.85 9.47
N ARG A 123 -32.86 12.43 8.87
CA ARG A 123 -34.22 12.48 9.38
C ARG A 123 -35.12 11.56 8.56
N MET A 124 -35.68 10.55 9.21
CA MET A 124 -36.63 9.60 8.65
C MET A 124 -38.03 9.85 9.22
N HIS A 125 -38.99 10.20 8.36
CA HIS A 125 -40.40 10.33 8.71
C HIS A 125 -41.20 9.16 8.15
N VAL A 126 -41.55 8.22 9.02
CA VAL A 126 -42.33 7.02 8.69
C VAL A 126 -43.81 7.36 8.72
N LEU A 127 -44.51 7.09 7.62
CA LEU A 127 -45.91 7.44 7.38
C LEU A 127 -46.87 6.25 7.56
N CYS A 128 -46.34 5.02 7.47
CA CYS A 128 -47.07 3.79 7.70
C CYS A 128 -46.93 3.29 9.15
N ASP A 129 -47.78 2.36 9.57
CA ASP A 129 -47.68 1.68 10.86
C ASP A 129 -47.93 0.16 10.70
N SER A 130 -47.76 -0.59 11.78
CA SER A 130 -48.05 -2.02 11.86
C SER A 130 -49.53 -2.36 11.68
N GLU A 131 -50.42 -1.41 12.01
CA GLU A 131 -51.87 -1.53 11.91
C GLU A 131 -52.49 -0.24 11.35
N GLY A 132 -53.76 -0.29 10.97
CA GLY A 132 -54.53 0.88 10.50
C GLY A 132 -54.57 1.03 8.98
N ASN A 133 -54.77 2.27 8.49
CA ASN A 133 -55.11 2.52 7.08
C ASN A 133 -53.89 2.57 6.14
N ASN A 134 -52.69 2.84 6.66
CA ASN A 134 -51.44 2.84 5.89
C ASN A 134 -50.49 1.84 6.53
N ILE A 135 -50.55 0.58 6.08
CA ILE A 135 -49.83 -0.53 6.70
C ILE A 135 -48.43 -0.63 6.09
N CYS A 136 -47.40 -0.75 6.92
CA CYS A 136 -46.04 -0.94 6.43
C CYS A 136 -45.89 -2.31 5.74
N PRO A 137 -45.09 -2.41 4.66
CA PRO A 137 -44.72 -3.70 4.07
C PRO A 137 -44.11 -4.67 5.08
N ALA A 138 -44.16 -5.96 4.76
CA ALA A 138 -43.47 -6.99 5.54
C ALA A 138 -41.96 -6.67 5.60
N GLY A 139 -41.38 -6.71 6.80
CA GLY A 139 -40.00 -6.29 7.05
C GLY A 139 -39.81 -4.80 7.40
N GLY A 140 -40.89 -4.01 7.31
CA GLY A 140 -40.89 -2.58 7.62
C GLY A 140 -40.34 -1.71 6.48
N VAL A 141 -40.14 -0.44 6.79
CA VAL A 141 -39.54 0.57 5.90
C VAL A 141 -38.36 1.24 6.58
N GLY A 142 -37.46 1.84 5.82
CA GLY A 142 -36.33 2.56 6.38
C GLY A 142 -35.23 2.87 5.38
N ILE A 143 -33.98 2.63 5.78
CA ILE A 143 -32.80 2.93 4.98
C ILE A 143 -31.79 1.78 5.03
N TYR A 144 -30.91 1.72 4.03
CA TYR A 144 -29.77 0.81 4.02
C TYR A 144 -28.49 1.49 3.53
N ASN A 145 -27.35 0.95 3.95
CA ASN A 145 -26.03 1.32 3.47
C ASN A 145 -25.35 0.07 2.86
N PRO A 146 -24.92 0.12 1.59
CA PRO A 146 -24.23 -1.00 0.95
C PRO A 146 -22.77 -1.16 1.38
N GLY A 147 -22.26 -0.25 2.22
CA GLY A 147 -20.84 -0.15 2.54
C GLY A 147 -20.02 0.27 1.32
N PHE A 148 -18.81 -0.24 1.23
CA PHE A 148 -17.89 0.00 0.12
C PHE A 148 -18.07 -1.08 -0.97
N TRP A 149 -19.16 -0.96 -1.74
CA TRP A 149 -19.61 -1.93 -2.76
C TRP A 149 -19.92 -3.33 -2.23
N GLY A 150 -20.35 -3.41 -0.98
CA GLY A 150 -20.67 -4.64 -0.28
C GLY A 150 -19.93 -4.74 1.05
N MET A 151 -20.56 -5.39 2.03
CA MET A 151 -19.95 -5.76 3.29
C MET A 151 -19.70 -7.27 3.28
N ASN A 152 -18.47 -7.71 3.56
CA ASN A 152 -18.20 -9.13 3.75
C ASN A 152 -18.61 -9.55 5.16
N ILE A 153 -19.76 -10.22 5.23
CA ILE A 153 -20.30 -10.75 6.48
C ILE A 153 -20.03 -12.24 6.52
N GLU A 154 -19.45 -12.73 7.61
CA GLU A 154 -19.02 -14.11 7.76
C GLU A 154 -19.72 -14.79 8.93
N GLN A 155 -20.23 -15.99 8.70
CA GLN A 155 -20.91 -16.78 9.71
C GLN A 155 -20.05 -16.95 10.98
N GLY A 156 -20.66 -16.70 12.14
CA GLY A 156 -20.02 -16.81 13.45
C GLY A 156 -19.23 -15.57 13.87
N LYS A 157 -18.88 -14.65 12.96
CA LYS A 157 -18.30 -13.36 13.33
C LYS A 157 -19.35 -12.46 13.96
N THR A 158 -18.91 -11.59 14.87
CA THR A 158 -19.75 -10.60 15.54
C THR A 158 -19.37 -9.21 15.09
N TYR A 159 -20.37 -8.42 14.74
CA TYR A 159 -20.23 -7.05 14.29
C TYR A 159 -20.83 -6.12 15.33
N LYS A 160 -20.07 -5.11 15.75
CA LYS A 160 -20.55 -4.04 16.62
C LYS A 160 -21.13 -2.94 15.77
N VAL A 161 -22.42 -2.67 15.94
CA VAL A 161 -23.12 -1.55 15.31
C VAL A 161 -23.34 -0.47 16.36
N VAL A 162 -22.90 0.75 16.08
CA VAL A 162 -23.08 1.94 16.92
C VAL A 162 -23.92 2.95 16.16
N ILE A 163 -24.94 3.49 16.80
CA ILE A 163 -25.87 4.45 16.20
C ILE A 163 -26.18 5.53 17.23
N TYR A 164 -26.11 6.80 16.84
CA TYR A 164 -26.76 7.87 17.59
C TYR A 164 -28.18 8.03 17.07
N VAL A 165 -29.16 7.95 17.96
CA VAL A 165 -30.58 7.98 17.61
C VAL A 165 -31.32 9.02 18.45
N ARG A 166 -32.30 9.68 17.83
CA ARG A 166 -33.26 10.57 18.47
C ARG A 166 -34.64 10.38 17.84
N SER A 167 -35.72 10.52 18.60
CA SER A 167 -37.08 10.45 18.08
C SER A 167 -38.05 11.31 18.87
N LEU A 168 -39.18 11.68 18.25
CA LEU A 168 -40.29 12.37 18.92
C LEU A 168 -41.18 11.42 19.74
N GLY A 169 -40.95 10.11 19.66
CA GLY A 169 -41.67 9.10 20.42
C GLY A 169 -40.81 7.87 20.63
N SER A 170 -41.40 6.83 21.21
CA SER A 170 -40.71 5.55 21.38
C SER A 170 -40.43 4.87 20.04
N ILE A 171 -39.27 4.26 19.93
CA ILE A 171 -38.76 3.60 18.72
C ILE A 171 -38.79 2.08 18.86
N ASN A 172 -38.89 1.41 17.73
CA ASN A 172 -38.58 -0.02 17.56
C ASN A 172 -37.91 -0.15 16.18
N VAL A 173 -36.58 -0.07 16.16
CA VAL A 173 -35.78 -0.10 14.92
C VAL A 173 -35.06 -1.43 14.84
N SER A 174 -35.33 -2.20 13.80
CA SER A 174 -34.56 -3.39 13.45
C SER A 174 -33.27 -2.96 12.77
N VAL A 175 -32.14 -3.33 13.37
CA VAL A 175 -30.79 -3.20 12.83
C VAL A 175 -30.38 -4.56 12.30
N SER A 176 -30.07 -4.65 11.00
CA SER A 176 -29.77 -5.94 10.39
C SER A 176 -28.67 -5.89 9.34
N LEU A 177 -27.88 -6.96 9.29
CA LEU A 177 -26.98 -7.28 8.20
C LEU A 177 -27.68 -8.26 7.27
N THR A 178 -27.73 -7.95 5.99
CA THR A 178 -28.49 -8.73 5.00
C THR A 178 -27.72 -8.86 3.69
N SER A 179 -28.12 -9.80 2.83
CA SER A 179 -27.68 -9.81 1.42
C SER A 179 -27.92 -8.46 0.72
N SER A 180 -27.19 -8.19 -0.36
CA SER A 180 -27.28 -6.93 -1.13
C SER A 180 -28.69 -6.57 -1.60
N ASP A 181 -29.54 -7.56 -1.87
CA ASP A 181 -30.96 -7.38 -2.24
C ASP A 181 -31.91 -7.28 -1.03
N GLY A 182 -31.41 -7.57 0.18
CA GLY A 182 -32.17 -7.61 1.42
C GLY A 182 -33.02 -8.86 1.63
N SER A 183 -32.95 -9.87 0.75
CA SER A 183 -33.79 -11.07 0.82
C SER A 183 -33.38 -12.04 1.93
N GLN A 184 -32.08 -12.07 2.26
CA GLN A 184 -31.51 -12.93 3.30
C GLN A 184 -31.05 -12.08 4.48
N ILE A 185 -31.58 -12.33 5.66
CA ILE A 185 -31.09 -11.75 6.93
C ILE A 185 -29.97 -12.63 7.47
N LEU A 186 -28.79 -12.05 7.64
CA LEU A 186 -27.60 -12.71 8.17
C LEU A 186 -27.46 -12.48 9.67
N ALA A 187 -27.79 -11.29 10.14
CA ALA A 187 -27.88 -10.96 11.56
C ALA A 187 -28.93 -9.86 11.76
N ALA A 188 -29.63 -9.87 12.88
CA ALA A 188 -30.56 -8.80 13.22
C ALA A 188 -30.72 -8.68 14.75
N ALA A 189 -30.98 -7.45 15.19
CA ALA A 189 -31.39 -7.13 16.55
C ALA A 189 -32.25 -5.87 16.53
N ASN A 190 -33.08 -5.68 17.55
CA ASN A 190 -33.94 -4.51 17.66
C ASN A 190 -33.40 -3.53 18.70
N ILE A 191 -33.41 -2.25 18.34
CA ILE A 191 -33.29 -1.13 19.28
C ILE A 191 -34.71 -0.71 19.65
N VAL A 192 -35.09 -0.96 20.90
CA VAL A 192 -36.39 -0.58 21.46
C VAL A 192 -36.15 0.36 22.62
N ASP A 193 -36.60 1.60 22.48
CA ASP A 193 -36.43 2.62 23.51
C ASP A 193 -37.63 3.59 23.53
N SER A 194 -38.03 4.02 24.72
CA SER A 194 -39.06 5.02 24.93
C SER A 194 -38.51 6.40 25.30
N ASP A 195 -37.23 6.52 25.66
CA ASP A 195 -36.58 7.75 26.11
C ASP A 195 -35.43 8.20 25.19
N VAL A 196 -35.74 8.39 23.91
CA VAL A 196 -34.80 8.91 22.90
C VAL A 196 -35.20 10.32 22.43
N SER A 197 -35.80 11.11 23.32
CA SER A 197 -36.18 12.50 23.02
C SER A 197 -34.95 13.40 22.78
N ASN A 198 -33.84 13.06 23.43
CA ASN A 198 -32.49 13.56 23.19
C ASN A 198 -31.65 12.54 22.40
N TRP A 199 -30.57 13.02 21.77
CA TRP A 199 -29.60 12.15 21.12
C TRP A 199 -29.01 11.14 22.10
N THR A 200 -29.14 9.86 21.75
CA THR A 200 -28.72 8.74 22.58
C THR A 200 -27.83 7.82 21.76
N LYS A 201 -26.64 7.50 22.29
CA LYS A 201 -25.76 6.48 21.71
C LYS A 201 -26.31 5.10 22.04
N THR A 202 -26.54 4.30 21.01
CA THR A 202 -26.99 2.91 21.14
C THR A 202 -25.99 1.99 20.47
N GLU A 203 -25.73 0.85 21.11
CA GLU A 203 -24.83 -0.18 20.60
C GLU A 203 -25.55 -1.51 20.51
N VAL A 204 -25.31 -2.25 19.42
CA VAL A 204 -25.88 -3.58 19.20
C VAL A 204 -24.80 -4.51 18.68
N LEU A 205 -24.76 -5.74 19.22
CA LEU A 205 -23.88 -6.79 18.74
C LEU A 205 -24.67 -7.73 17.83
N LEU A 206 -24.19 -7.90 16.61
CA LEU A 206 -24.80 -8.72 15.57
C LEU A 206 -23.91 -9.92 15.27
N GLU A 207 -24.28 -11.10 15.78
CA GLU A 207 -23.62 -12.35 15.43
C GLU A 207 -24.20 -12.91 14.13
N ALA A 208 -23.37 -13.03 13.09
CA ALA A 208 -23.79 -13.48 11.78
C ALA A 208 -24.12 -14.98 11.74
N LYS A 209 -25.27 -15.31 11.17
CA LYS A 209 -25.79 -16.68 11.01
C LYS A 209 -25.54 -17.27 9.63
N GLY A 210 -24.94 -16.50 8.73
CA GLY A 210 -24.52 -16.94 7.40
C GLY A 210 -23.41 -16.05 6.85
N THR A 211 -22.76 -16.51 5.78
CA THR A 211 -21.71 -15.78 5.07
C THR A 211 -22.26 -15.19 3.79
N ASN A 212 -21.97 -13.92 3.51
CA ASN A 212 -22.24 -13.27 2.24
C ASN A 212 -21.21 -12.14 1.98
N PRO A 213 -20.46 -12.23 0.86
CA PRO A 213 -19.40 -11.26 0.54
C PRO A 213 -19.92 -9.88 0.10
N SER A 214 -21.21 -9.78 -0.25
CA SER A 214 -21.85 -8.56 -0.75
C SER A 214 -23.13 -8.31 0.05
N SER A 215 -22.93 -7.93 1.31
CA SER A 215 -24.01 -7.59 2.24
C SER A 215 -24.22 -6.08 2.35
N ARG A 216 -25.27 -5.68 3.07
CA ARG A 216 -25.60 -4.31 3.43
C ARG A 216 -26.09 -4.23 4.88
N LEU A 217 -25.93 -3.07 5.51
CA LEU A 217 -26.57 -2.73 6.78
C LEU A 217 -27.94 -2.10 6.50
N GLN A 218 -28.99 -2.54 7.18
CA GLN A 218 -30.34 -1.96 7.08
C GLN A 218 -30.85 -1.51 8.46
N LEU A 219 -31.50 -0.35 8.49
CA LEU A 219 -32.24 0.19 9.62
C LEU A 219 -33.71 0.29 9.19
N THR A 220 -34.57 -0.58 9.71
CA THR A 220 -36.02 -0.59 9.37
C THR A 220 -36.92 -0.48 10.58
N THR A 221 -38.14 0.01 10.38
CA THR A 221 -39.19 -0.01 11.39
C THR A 221 -40.57 -0.16 10.73
N SER A 222 -41.53 -0.69 11.48
CA SER A 222 -42.95 -0.71 11.11
C SER A 222 -43.75 0.28 11.96
N ARG A 223 -43.09 1.19 12.68
CA ARG A 223 -43.75 2.13 13.58
C ARG A 223 -43.79 3.53 12.98
N LYS A 224 -44.99 4.12 12.95
CA LYS A 224 -45.17 5.50 12.49
C LYS A 224 -44.45 6.47 13.42
N GLY A 225 -43.72 7.43 12.87
CA GLY A 225 -43.01 8.43 13.66
C GLY A 225 -41.89 9.15 12.92
N VAL A 226 -41.18 10.01 13.64
CA VAL A 226 -39.99 10.71 13.16
C VAL A 226 -38.79 10.22 13.95
N ILE A 227 -37.78 9.73 13.25
CA ILE A 227 -36.54 9.21 13.82
C ILE A 227 -35.38 9.92 13.14
N TRP A 228 -34.41 10.36 13.92
CA TRP A 228 -33.13 10.84 13.43
C TRP A 228 -32.04 9.81 13.73
N PHE A 229 -31.13 9.65 12.78
CA PHE A 229 -29.93 8.84 12.90
C PHE A 229 -28.71 9.70 12.60
N ASP A 230 -27.64 9.45 13.34
CA ASP A 230 -26.33 10.04 13.10
C ASP A 230 -25.23 9.07 13.54
N GLN A 231 -24.02 9.26 13.02
CA GLN A 231 -22.80 8.51 13.35
C GLN A 231 -23.08 7.00 13.42
N VAL A 232 -23.48 6.42 12.28
CA VAL A 232 -23.82 5.00 12.14
C VAL A 232 -22.59 4.20 11.74
N SER A 233 -21.99 3.48 12.68
CA SER A 233 -20.81 2.63 12.44
C SER A 233 -21.17 1.16 12.50
N ALA A 234 -20.54 0.33 11.67
CA ALA A 234 -20.54 -1.12 11.81
C ALA A 234 -19.14 -1.67 11.60
N MET A 235 -18.54 -2.24 12.65
CA MET A 235 -17.20 -2.83 12.59
C MET A 235 -17.22 -4.29 13.05
N PRO A 236 -16.42 -5.18 12.44
CA PRO A 236 -16.15 -6.49 13.04
C PRO A 236 -15.47 -6.32 14.40
N LEU A 237 -15.75 -7.22 15.36
CA LEU A 237 -15.06 -7.19 16.65
C LEU A 237 -13.62 -7.72 16.55
N ASP A 238 -13.35 -8.62 15.61
CA ASP A 238 -12.07 -9.28 15.39
C ASP A 238 -11.15 -8.50 14.43
N THR A 239 -10.96 -7.21 14.71
CA THR A 239 -9.98 -6.39 13.97
C THR A 239 -8.54 -6.80 14.31
N TYR A 240 -7.60 -6.50 13.42
CA TYR A 240 -6.19 -6.79 13.63
C TYR A 240 -5.70 -6.17 14.95
N LYS A 241 -5.24 -7.03 15.87
CA LYS A 241 -4.83 -6.69 17.25
C LYS A 241 -5.88 -5.92 18.08
N GLY A 242 -7.13 -5.81 17.61
CA GLY A 242 -8.16 -4.98 18.23
C GLY A 242 -8.03 -3.48 17.95
N HIS A 243 -7.19 -3.06 17.00
CA HIS A 243 -6.87 -1.66 16.71
C HIS A 243 -7.66 -1.07 15.52
N GLY A 244 -8.69 -1.76 15.02
CA GLY A 244 -9.59 -1.20 13.99
C GLY A 244 -9.23 -1.52 12.54
N PHE A 245 -8.13 -2.24 12.29
CA PHE A 245 -7.72 -2.60 10.93
C PHE A 245 -8.30 -3.92 10.43
N GLN A 246 -8.53 -4.02 9.12
CA GLN A 246 -8.92 -5.24 8.44
C GLN A 246 -7.76 -6.23 8.45
N LYS A 247 -7.95 -7.36 9.12
CA LYS A 247 -6.90 -8.35 9.39
C LYS A 247 -6.22 -8.85 8.13
N GLU A 248 -7.00 -9.24 7.14
CA GLU A 248 -6.50 -9.90 5.94
C GLU A 248 -5.60 -8.97 5.09
N LEU A 249 -5.89 -7.67 5.06
CA LEU A 249 -5.05 -6.70 4.34
C LEU A 249 -3.78 -6.34 5.11
N ILE A 250 -3.84 -6.30 6.45
CA ILE A 250 -2.64 -6.06 7.27
C ILE A 250 -1.69 -7.26 7.24
N GLU A 251 -2.21 -8.49 7.18
CA GLU A 251 -1.39 -9.71 7.01
C GLU A 251 -0.54 -9.65 5.73
N MET A 252 -1.03 -9.04 4.64
CA MET A 252 -0.22 -8.81 3.44
C MET A 252 0.94 -7.83 3.70
N LEU A 253 0.76 -6.84 4.56
CA LEU A 253 1.82 -5.91 4.95
C LEU A 253 2.85 -6.59 5.87
N GLU A 254 2.40 -7.42 6.82
CA GLU A 254 3.30 -8.24 7.66
C GLU A 254 4.20 -9.12 6.80
N ASP A 255 3.67 -9.65 5.70
CA ASP A 255 4.40 -10.49 4.75
C ASP A 255 5.54 -9.75 4.03
N ILE A 256 5.36 -8.45 3.75
CA ILE A 256 6.40 -7.56 3.19
C ILE A 256 7.47 -7.24 4.24
N LYS A 257 7.13 -7.24 5.54
CA LYS A 257 8.01 -6.83 6.65
C LYS A 257 8.61 -5.42 6.48
N PRO A 258 7.75 -4.40 6.28
CA PRO A 258 8.20 -3.04 6.01
C PRO A 258 9.02 -2.49 7.19
N GLN A 259 10.11 -1.79 6.89
CA GLN A 259 10.97 -1.20 7.92
C GLN A 259 10.52 0.21 8.31
N PHE A 260 9.68 0.82 7.47
CA PHE A 260 9.04 2.10 7.70
C PHE A 260 7.67 2.17 7.01
N ILE A 261 6.85 3.11 7.44
CA ILE A 261 5.60 3.51 6.77
C ILE A 261 5.64 5.02 6.53
N ARG A 262 5.61 5.46 5.26
CA ARG A 262 5.40 6.87 4.89
C ARG A 262 3.91 7.15 4.83
N PHE A 263 3.41 8.02 5.70
CA PHE A 263 1.98 8.32 5.82
C PHE A 263 1.71 9.77 6.27
N PRO A 264 0.48 10.27 6.10
CA PRO A 264 -0.61 9.74 5.29
C PRO A 264 -0.47 10.26 3.86
N GLY A 265 0.76 10.18 3.32
CA GLY A 265 1.37 11.11 2.38
C GLY A 265 0.71 11.22 1.02
N GLY A 266 1.57 11.48 0.03
CA GLY A 266 1.16 11.84 -1.31
C GLY A 266 0.30 13.10 -1.33
N CYS A 267 -0.44 13.21 -2.41
CA CYS A 267 -1.29 14.36 -2.68
C CYS A 267 -2.46 14.50 -1.67
N PHE A 268 -2.80 13.44 -0.92
CA PHE A 268 -3.82 13.51 0.13
C PHE A 268 -3.50 14.53 1.23
N VAL A 269 -2.22 14.70 1.58
CA VAL A 269 -1.77 15.71 2.56
C VAL A 269 -1.85 17.13 2.00
N GLU A 270 -1.68 17.29 0.70
CA GLU A 270 -1.70 18.58 0.00
C GLU A 270 -3.12 19.06 -0.28
N GLY A 271 -3.96 18.17 -0.80
CA GLY A 271 -5.23 18.51 -1.45
C GLY A 271 -5.04 19.21 -2.81
N GLU A 272 -6.10 19.29 -3.61
CA GLU A 272 -6.12 20.26 -4.73
C GLU A 272 -6.12 21.69 -4.16
N TRP A 273 -6.86 21.90 -3.08
CA TRP A 273 -6.98 23.17 -2.36
C TRP A 273 -6.72 22.97 -0.87
N LEU A 274 -6.07 23.93 -0.21
CA LEU A 274 -5.72 23.82 1.22
C LEU A 274 -6.93 23.62 2.14
N ARG A 275 -8.11 24.06 1.72
CA ARG A 275 -9.37 23.85 2.45
C ARG A 275 -9.79 22.38 2.57
N ASN A 276 -9.27 21.53 1.68
CA ASN A 276 -9.58 20.11 1.57
C ASN A 276 -8.34 19.23 1.88
N ALA A 277 -7.22 19.84 2.26
CA ALA A 277 -6.03 19.13 2.68
C ALA A 277 -6.28 18.36 3.99
N PHE A 278 -5.70 17.17 4.14
CA PHE A 278 -5.77 16.41 5.39
C PHE A 278 -5.24 17.21 6.58
N ARG A 279 -5.98 17.19 7.70
CA ARG A 279 -5.64 17.90 8.94
C ARG A 279 -5.53 16.92 10.11
N TRP A 280 -4.32 16.64 10.56
CA TRP A 280 -4.06 15.61 11.57
C TRP A 280 -4.84 15.82 12.88
N LYS A 281 -4.98 17.07 13.37
CA LYS A 281 -5.77 17.39 14.57
C LYS A 281 -7.25 17.07 14.45
N GLU A 282 -7.74 17.03 13.22
CA GLU A 282 -9.13 16.69 12.92
C GLU A 282 -9.35 15.17 12.86
N SER A 283 -8.27 14.41 12.80
CA SER A 283 -8.25 12.94 12.72
C SER A 283 -7.93 12.24 14.05
N ILE A 284 -7.90 12.96 15.17
CA ILE A 284 -7.64 12.38 16.51
C ILE A 284 -8.86 12.56 17.42
N GLY A 285 -8.87 11.84 18.55
CA GLY A 285 -9.98 11.83 19.50
C GLY A 285 -11.13 10.90 19.06
N PRO A 286 -12.31 11.03 19.70
CA PRO A 286 -13.48 10.21 19.40
C PRO A 286 -13.86 10.30 17.93
N TRP A 287 -14.11 9.16 17.29
CA TRP A 287 -14.36 9.11 15.84
C TRP A 287 -15.64 9.83 15.45
N GLU A 288 -16.65 9.87 16.33
CA GLU A 288 -17.92 10.57 16.11
C GLU A 288 -17.77 12.10 16.04
N GLU A 289 -16.64 12.65 16.49
CA GLU A 289 -16.33 14.09 16.44
C GLU A 289 -15.36 14.47 15.31
N ARG A 290 -14.87 13.50 14.54
CA ARG A 290 -13.99 13.74 13.40
C ARG A 290 -14.83 14.24 12.24
N PRO A 291 -14.56 15.43 11.67
CA PRO A 291 -15.40 16.01 10.63
C PRO A 291 -15.31 15.26 9.30
N GLY A 292 -14.25 14.47 9.09
CA GLY A 292 -13.88 14.02 7.77
C GLY A 292 -13.54 15.19 6.83
N HIS A 293 -13.26 14.86 5.58
CA HIS A 293 -13.17 15.86 4.52
C HIS A 293 -13.37 15.22 3.13
N PHE A 294 -13.58 16.07 2.13
CA PHE A 294 -13.59 15.65 0.75
C PHE A 294 -12.15 15.62 0.21
N GLY A 295 -11.61 14.42 -0.02
CA GLY A 295 -10.32 14.25 -0.68
C GLY A 295 -10.45 14.62 -2.15
N ASP A 296 -10.22 15.88 -2.47
CA ASP A 296 -10.50 16.46 -3.78
C ASP A 296 -9.48 16.09 -4.88
N VAL A 297 -8.34 15.52 -4.49
CA VAL A 297 -7.41 14.87 -5.41
C VAL A 297 -7.99 13.56 -5.93
N TRP A 298 -8.50 12.72 -5.03
CA TRP A 298 -8.96 11.36 -5.35
C TRP A 298 -10.48 11.24 -5.53
N MET A 299 -11.20 12.34 -5.31
CA MET A 299 -12.62 12.52 -5.62
C MET A 299 -13.57 11.60 -4.85
N TYR A 300 -13.31 11.43 -3.55
CA TYR A 300 -14.24 10.80 -2.62
C TYR A 300 -14.12 11.39 -1.20
N TRP A 301 -15.14 11.13 -0.38
CA TRP A 301 -15.18 11.56 1.00
C TRP A 301 -14.48 10.55 1.92
N THR A 302 -13.65 11.06 2.83
CA THR A 302 -13.08 10.31 3.95
C THR A 302 -13.70 10.82 5.25
N ASP A 303 -14.02 9.91 6.17
CA ASP A 303 -14.49 10.28 7.51
C ASP A 303 -13.35 10.50 8.51
N ASP A 304 -12.09 10.38 8.04
CA ASP A 304 -10.86 10.47 8.82
C ASP A 304 -10.85 9.56 10.06
N GLY A 305 -11.55 8.42 9.98
CA GLY A 305 -11.50 7.35 10.97
C GLY A 305 -10.13 6.68 11.04
N LEU A 306 -9.44 6.58 9.91
CA LEU A 306 -8.02 6.24 9.84
C LEU A 306 -7.20 7.54 9.88
N GLY A 307 -6.78 7.94 11.08
CA GLY A 307 -6.12 9.20 11.35
C GLY A 307 -4.66 9.07 11.76
N TYR A 308 -4.11 10.18 12.26
CA TYR A 308 -2.71 10.28 12.67
C TYR A 308 -2.33 9.25 13.75
N PHE A 309 -3.20 9.07 14.75
CA PHE A 309 -2.98 8.10 15.83
C PHE A 309 -2.96 6.66 15.29
N GLU A 310 -3.92 6.32 14.43
CA GLU A 310 -4.06 4.97 13.90
C GLU A 310 -2.83 4.58 13.05
N PHE A 311 -2.25 5.48 12.25
CA PHE A 311 -1.01 5.16 11.52
C PHE A 311 0.23 5.00 12.41
N LEU A 312 0.33 5.76 13.49
CA LEU A 312 1.40 5.58 14.48
C LEU A 312 1.25 4.20 15.15
N GLN A 313 0.02 3.82 15.53
CA GLN A 313 -0.28 2.50 16.07
C GLN A 313 0.02 1.38 15.07
N LEU A 314 -0.34 1.54 13.79
CA LEU A 314 -0.06 0.57 12.75
C LEU A 314 1.45 0.37 12.54
N SER A 315 2.22 1.46 12.63
CA SER A 315 3.68 1.40 12.54
C SER A 315 4.27 0.52 13.65
N GLU A 316 3.84 0.72 14.91
CA GLU A 316 4.24 -0.16 16.01
C GLU A 316 3.78 -1.61 15.82
N ASP A 317 2.54 -1.80 15.34
CA ASP A 317 1.98 -3.12 15.14
C ASP A 317 2.73 -3.93 14.09
N LEU A 318 3.29 -3.27 13.07
CA LEU A 318 4.11 -3.87 12.02
C LEU A 318 5.60 -3.91 12.36
N GLY A 319 6.02 -3.34 13.49
CA GLY A 319 7.43 -3.17 13.84
C GLY A 319 8.17 -2.21 12.90
N ALA A 320 7.44 -1.32 12.24
CA ALA A 320 7.93 -0.36 11.26
C ALA A 320 8.12 1.03 11.89
N ARG A 321 9.04 1.81 11.34
CA ARG A 321 9.26 3.20 11.77
C ARG A 321 8.27 4.15 11.07
N PRO A 322 7.54 5.01 11.80
CA PRO A 322 6.68 6.00 11.15
C PRO A 322 7.52 7.10 10.47
N ILE A 323 7.18 7.41 9.22
CA ILE A 323 7.64 8.62 8.51
C ILE A 323 6.40 9.49 8.28
N TRP A 324 6.31 10.57 9.06
CA TRP A 324 5.13 11.44 9.02
C TRP A 324 5.29 12.54 7.97
N VAL A 325 4.36 12.59 7.03
CA VAL A 325 4.19 13.65 6.04
C VAL A 325 3.13 14.62 6.54
N PHE A 326 3.42 15.91 6.55
CA PHE A 326 2.45 16.94 6.91
C PHE A 326 2.45 18.09 5.91
N ASN A 327 1.33 18.82 5.84
CA ASN A 327 1.16 19.92 4.92
C ASN A 327 2.06 21.12 5.33
N ASN A 328 2.86 21.63 4.39
CA ASN A 328 3.83 22.71 4.60
C ASN A 328 3.27 24.11 4.23
N GLY A 329 1.95 24.24 4.11
CA GLY A 329 1.29 25.45 3.61
C GLY A 329 1.08 25.46 2.10
N ILE A 330 1.24 24.33 1.41
CA ILE A 330 1.07 24.21 -0.03
C ILE A 330 0.02 23.14 -0.36
N SER A 331 -0.72 23.38 -1.44
CA SER A 331 -1.54 22.41 -2.14
C SER A 331 -1.19 22.42 -3.63
N HIS A 332 -1.86 21.60 -4.44
CA HIS A 332 -1.67 21.68 -5.89
C HIS A 332 -1.95 23.07 -6.47
N ARG A 333 -2.82 23.89 -5.82
CA ARG A 333 -3.28 25.19 -6.34
C ARG A 333 -3.05 26.38 -5.40
N ASP A 334 -2.82 26.15 -4.11
CA ASP A 334 -2.60 27.20 -3.13
C ASP A 334 -1.15 27.17 -2.61
N GLU A 335 -0.59 28.35 -2.31
CA GLU A 335 0.71 28.48 -1.63
C GLU A 335 0.61 29.58 -0.57
N VAL A 336 0.76 29.22 0.70
CA VAL A 336 0.87 30.18 1.81
C VAL A 336 2.22 30.88 1.70
N ASP A 337 2.20 32.21 1.84
CA ASP A 337 3.42 33.02 1.85
C ASP A 337 4.27 32.69 3.07
N THR A 338 5.59 32.60 2.89
CA THR A 338 6.52 32.27 3.98
C THR A 338 6.36 33.18 5.19
N THR A 339 6.00 34.46 4.99
CA THR A 339 5.78 35.40 6.12
C THR A 339 4.58 35.08 6.98
N THR A 340 3.67 34.20 6.53
CA THR A 340 2.44 33.81 7.23
C THR A 340 2.31 32.29 7.44
N VAL A 341 3.37 31.51 7.19
CA VAL A 341 3.38 30.04 7.32
C VAL A 341 3.41 29.54 8.77
N ALA A 342 3.70 30.41 9.74
CA ALA A 342 3.87 30.06 11.16
C ALA A 342 2.76 29.18 11.77
N PRO A 343 1.45 29.33 11.44
CA PRO A 343 0.42 28.42 11.94
C PRO A 343 0.66 26.96 11.50
N PHE A 344 1.12 26.71 10.28
CA PHE A 344 1.41 25.36 9.80
C PHE A 344 2.67 24.79 10.47
N VAL A 345 3.66 25.62 10.77
CA VAL A 345 4.83 25.22 11.58
C VAL A 345 4.38 24.77 12.97
N GLN A 346 3.46 25.50 13.60
CA GLN A 346 2.91 25.10 14.89
C GLN A 346 2.10 23.80 14.80
N GLU A 347 1.35 23.55 13.72
CA GLU A 347 0.66 22.28 13.50
C GLU A 347 1.63 21.09 13.48
N ALA A 348 2.81 21.23 12.85
CA ALA A 348 3.84 20.19 12.84
C ALA A 348 4.46 19.97 14.23
N LEU A 349 4.81 21.04 14.95
CA LEU A 349 5.35 20.94 16.31
C LEU A 349 4.35 20.30 17.29
N ASP A 350 3.07 20.65 17.16
CA ASP A 350 1.98 20.08 17.94
C ASP A 350 1.82 18.57 17.67
N GLY A 351 1.95 18.13 16.42
CA GLY A 351 1.88 16.70 16.06
C GLY A 351 3.10 15.93 16.55
N LEU A 352 4.29 16.55 16.51
CA LEU A 352 5.49 15.98 17.13
C LEU A 352 5.35 15.85 18.66
N GLU A 353 4.75 16.84 19.32
CA GLU A 353 4.45 16.75 20.75
C GLU A 353 3.38 15.70 21.04
N PHE A 354 2.37 15.55 20.18
CA PHE A 354 1.38 14.46 20.28
C PHE A 354 2.08 13.10 20.24
N ALA A 355 2.96 12.88 19.27
CA ALA A 355 3.64 11.59 19.11
C ALA A 355 4.70 11.33 20.20
N ARG A 356 5.49 12.35 20.58
CA ARG A 356 6.71 12.17 21.39
C ARG A 356 6.66 12.76 22.79
N GLY A 357 5.71 13.67 23.06
CA GLY A 357 5.62 14.40 24.32
C GLY A 357 5.31 13.47 25.50
N ALA A 358 5.68 13.90 26.70
CA ALA A 358 5.30 13.24 27.94
C ALA A 358 3.76 13.21 28.07
N SER A 359 3.23 12.21 28.76
CA SER A 359 1.78 12.02 28.91
C SER A 359 1.06 13.14 29.67
N ASP A 360 1.80 14.04 30.33
CA ASP A 360 1.28 15.25 31.00
C ASP A 360 1.49 16.54 30.18
N SER A 361 2.09 16.44 29.00
CA SER A 361 2.23 17.56 28.07
C SER A 361 0.89 17.86 27.37
N LYS A 362 0.80 19.01 26.68
CA LYS A 362 -0.46 19.45 26.07
C LYS A 362 -0.99 18.43 25.08
N TRP A 363 -0.14 17.96 24.18
CA TRP A 363 -0.54 16.99 23.16
C TRP A 363 -0.25 15.54 23.53
N GLY A 364 0.77 15.27 24.37
CA GLY A 364 1.01 13.94 24.91
C GLY A 364 -0.12 13.44 25.82
N SER A 365 -0.82 14.34 26.52
CA SER A 365 -2.02 13.98 27.28
C SER A 365 -3.21 13.58 26.41
N VAL A 366 -3.32 14.14 25.20
CA VAL A 366 -4.34 13.71 24.22
C VAL A 366 -4.04 12.29 23.74
N ARG A 367 -2.78 12.00 23.38
CA ARG A 367 -2.33 10.65 23.02
C ARG A 367 -2.59 9.65 24.15
N ALA A 368 -2.24 10.01 25.39
CA ALA A 368 -2.47 9.18 26.56
C ALA A 368 -3.97 8.92 26.81
N ALA A 369 -4.82 9.92 26.65
CA ALA A 369 -6.28 9.79 26.77
C ALA A 369 -6.88 8.90 25.67
N MET A 370 -6.24 8.81 24.51
CA MET A 370 -6.60 7.87 23.43
C MET A 370 -6.12 6.43 23.70
N GLY A 371 -5.49 6.16 24.84
CA GLY A 371 -5.10 4.83 25.28
C GLY A 371 -3.61 4.50 25.12
N HIS A 372 -2.79 5.45 24.65
CA HIS A 372 -1.36 5.21 24.43
C HIS A 372 -0.50 6.24 25.20
N PRO A 373 -0.15 5.97 26.48
CA PRO A 373 0.58 6.93 27.30
C PRO A 373 2.06 7.06 26.91
N GLU A 374 2.65 6.05 26.27
CA GLU A 374 4.07 6.07 25.92
C GLU A 374 4.33 6.86 24.62
N PRO A 375 5.49 7.49 24.46
CA PRO A 375 5.88 8.12 23.20
C PRO A 375 6.03 7.11 22.05
N PHE A 376 5.57 7.46 20.84
CA PHE A 376 5.85 6.72 19.61
C PHE A 376 7.29 6.97 19.12
N ASP A 377 7.88 6.02 18.37
CA ASP A 377 9.22 6.15 17.77
C ASP A 377 9.24 7.01 16.47
N LEU A 378 8.68 8.22 16.52
CA LEU A 378 8.64 9.14 15.39
C LEU A 378 9.95 9.91 15.25
N LYS A 379 10.84 9.45 14.37
CA LYS A 379 12.15 10.05 14.10
C LYS A 379 12.28 10.71 12.72
N TYR A 380 11.35 10.46 11.82
CA TYR A 380 11.42 10.91 10.43
C TYR A 380 10.18 11.71 10.06
N VAL A 381 10.39 12.87 9.45
CA VAL A 381 9.30 13.71 8.94
C VAL A 381 9.60 14.24 7.54
N ALA A 382 8.56 14.37 6.72
CA ALA A 382 8.63 15.03 5.42
C ALA A 382 7.83 16.33 5.44
N VAL A 383 8.45 17.41 4.98
CA VAL A 383 7.89 18.77 5.00
C VAL A 383 7.17 19.03 3.68
N GLY A 384 5.93 18.53 3.57
CA GLY A 384 5.15 18.56 2.33
C GLY A 384 5.35 17.32 1.45
N ASN A 385 4.81 17.40 0.23
CA ASN A 385 4.89 16.35 -0.78
C ASN A 385 5.03 17.02 -2.15
N GLU A 386 5.98 16.57 -2.99
CA GLU A 386 6.11 17.04 -4.39
C GLU A 386 6.13 18.59 -4.58
N ASP A 387 6.63 19.35 -3.61
CA ASP A 387 6.46 20.80 -3.62
C ASP A 387 7.67 21.58 -4.16
N CYS A 388 8.79 20.93 -4.47
CA CYS A 388 10.09 21.61 -4.63
C CYS A 388 10.10 22.78 -5.64
N TRP A 389 9.32 22.67 -6.73
CA TRP A 389 9.24 23.68 -7.78
C TRP A 389 8.29 24.83 -7.48
N LYS A 390 7.52 24.75 -6.38
CA LYS A 390 6.58 25.78 -5.94
C LYS A 390 7.34 26.99 -5.42
N LYS A 391 6.77 28.17 -5.63
CA LYS A 391 7.43 29.44 -5.35
C LYS A 391 7.81 29.57 -3.87
N ASN A 392 6.90 29.20 -2.97
CA ASN A 392 7.06 29.41 -1.53
C ASN A 392 7.68 28.21 -0.80
N TYR A 393 7.84 27.05 -1.46
CA TYR A 393 8.32 25.82 -0.83
C TYR A 393 9.62 26.03 -0.07
N ARG A 394 10.65 26.59 -0.73
CA ARG A 394 11.96 26.75 -0.09
C ARG A 394 11.90 27.61 1.17
N GLY A 395 11.17 28.73 1.12
CA GLY A 395 11.02 29.61 2.27
C GLY A 395 10.29 28.91 3.40
N ASN A 396 9.17 28.26 3.08
CA ASN A 396 8.38 27.50 4.05
C ASN A 396 9.22 26.38 4.68
N TYR A 397 9.90 25.57 3.87
CA TYR A 397 10.77 24.47 4.32
C TYR A 397 11.78 24.93 5.38
N LEU A 398 12.43 26.09 5.18
CA LEU A 398 13.41 26.60 6.14
C LEU A 398 12.77 26.98 7.49
N GLU A 399 11.58 27.57 7.48
CA GLU A 399 10.83 27.86 8.72
C GLU A 399 10.48 26.56 9.49
N PHE A 400 10.04 25.52 8.78
CA PHE A 400 9.81 24.20 9.39
C PHE A 400 11.10 23.56 9.89
N TYR A 401 12.15 23.57 9.07
CA TYR A 401 13.44 22.96 9.39
C TYR A 401 14.03 23.58 10.67
N ASP A 402 14.09 24.91 10.75
CA ASP A 402 14.67 25.62 11.89
C ASP A 402 13.84 25.37 13.16
N ALA A 403 12.52 25.45 13.08
CA ALA A 403 11.63 25.21 14.21
C ALA A 403 11.72 23.76 14.73
N ILE A 404 11.69 22.77 13.83
CA ILE A 404 11.77 21.35 14.20
C ILE A 404 13.14 21.03 14.75
N LYS A 405 14.24 21.46 14.12
CA LYS A 405 15.60 21.21 14.64
C LYS A 405 15.85 21.90 15.98
N HIS A 406 15.23 23.05 16.22
CA HIS A 406 15.31 23.72 17.52
C HIS A 406 14.61 22.92 18.62
N ALA A 407 13.40 22.43 18.37
CA ALA A 407 12.60 21.70 19.37
C ALA A 407 13.02 20.23 19.51
N TYR A 408 13.38 19.58 18.41
CA TYR A 408 13.66 18.15 18.27
C TYR A 408 14.91 17.92 17.40
N PRO A 409 16.12 18.19 17.91
CA PRO A 409 17.36 18.14 17.13
C PRO A 409 17.70 16.76 16.55
N ASP A 410 17.13 15.70 17.12
CA ASP A 410 17.30 14.31 16.69
C ASP A 410 16.41 13.89 15.51
N ILE A 411 15.33 14.64 15.23
CA ILE A 411 14.43 14.35 14.11
C ILE A 411 15.16 14.52 12.78
N LYS A 412 14.94 13.54 11.90
CA LYS A 412 15.40 13.52 10.53
C LYS A 412 14.38 14.16 9.61
N ILE A 413 14.80 15.16 8.86
CA ILE A 413 13.92 15.96 8.01
C ILE A 413 14.19 15.64 6.53
N ILE A 414 13.12 15.28 5.82
CA ILE A 414 13.09 14.99 4.39
C ILE A 414 12.63 16.25 3.65
N SER A 415 13.41 16.69 2.67
CA SER A 415 13.02 17.70 1.68
C SER A 415 12.42 17.03 0.45
N ASN A 416 11.36 17.59 -0.13
CA ASN A 416 10.78 17.14 -1.40
C ASN A 416 11.60 17.53 -2.65
N CYS A 417 12.72 18.23 -2.48
CA CYS A 417 13.60 18.54 -3.59
C CYS A 417 14.52 17.38 -3.92
N ASP A 418 14.55 16.94 -5.17
CA ASP A 418 15.44 15.88 -5.62
C ASP A 418 16.92 16.32 -5.60
N GLY A 419 17.73 15.63 -4.79
CA GLY A 419 19.17 15.80 -4.66
C GLY A 419 20.02 14.78 -5.42
N SER A 420 19.42 13.93 -6.27
CA SER A 420 20.08 12.80 -6.93
C SER A 420 21.17 13.21 -7.92
N SER A 421 20.93 14.31 -8.64
CA SER A 421 21.82 14.82 -9.69
C SER A 421 22.56 16.10 -9.31
N HIS A 422 22.06 16.84 -8.32
CA HIS A 422 22.62 18.11 -7.87
C HIS A 422 22.53 18.23 -6.35
N SER A 423 23.51 18.89 -5.73
CA SER A 423 23.43 19.16 -4.29
C SER A 423 22.27 20.09 -3.98
N LEU A 424 21.54 19.78 -2.90
CA LEU A 424 20.57 20.72 -2.34
C LEU A 424 21.28 21.98 -1.85
N ASP A 425 20.58 23.10 -1.95
CA ASP A 425 21.04 24.43 -1.56
C ASP A 425 20.44 24.89 -0.22
N HIS A 426 19.85 23.95 0.51
CA HIS A 426 19.27 24.11 1.84
C HIS A 426 19.59 22.84 2.66
N PRO A 427 19.61 22.92 4.00
CA PRO A 427 19.94 21.77 4.83
C PRO A 427 18.81 20.74 4.80
N ALA A 428 19.16 19.46 4.78
CA ALA A 428 18.23 18.34 4.95
C ALA A 428 19.01 17.11 5.44
N ASP A 429 18.35 16.17 6.11
CA ASP A 429 18.93 14.84 6.36
C ASP A 429 18.70 13.93 5.15
N TYR A 430 17.55 14.08 4.50
CA TYR A 430 17.13 13.29 3.34
C TYR A 430 16.54 14.18 2.25
N TYR A 431 16.64 13.71 1.02
CA TYR A 431 15.90 14.26 -0.11
C TYR A 431 14.97 13.22 -0.71
N ASP A 432 13.81 13.67 -1.19
CA ASP A 432 12.80 12.81 -1.79
C ASP A 432 13.06 12.64 -3.29
N PHE A 433 12.82 11.42 -3.80
CA PHE A 433 12.95 11.07 -5.21
C PHE A 433 11.74 10.24 -5.62
N HIS A 434 10.99 10.74 -6.61
CA HIS A 434 9.78 10.10 -7.13
C HIS A 434 9.98 9.71 -8.60
N ILE A 435 9.52 8.51 -8.99
CA ILE A 435 9.55 8.11 -10.39
C ILE A 435 8.36 7.21 -10.80
N TYR A 436 7.55 7.71 -11.72
CA TYR A 436 6.50 6.96 -12.40
C TYR A 436 6.77 6.94 -13.90
N THR A 437 7.08 5.78 -14.47
CA THR A 437 7.55 5.73 -15.86
C THR A 437 7.31 4.38 -16.55
N SER A 438 7.76 4.22 -17.80
CA SER A 438 7.62 2.95 -18.52
C SER A 438 8.57 1.87 -17.98
N ALA A 439 8.29 0.60 -18.24
CA ALA A 439 9.11 -0.51 -17.75
C ALA A 439 10.55 -0.42 -18.28
N SER A 440 10.70 -0.10 -19.56
CA SER A 440 12.03 0.06 -20.17
C SER A 440 12.85 1.17 -19.54
N HIS A 441 12.22 2.29 -19.20
CA HIS A 441 12.91 3.43 -18.62
C HIS A 441 13.28 3.15 -17.17
N LEU A 442 12.35 2.62 -16.36
CA LEU A 442 12.64 2.29 -14.96
C LEU A 442 13.77 1.24 -14.85
N PHE A 443 13.74 0.21 -15.69
CA PHE A 443 14.83 -0.77 -15.72
C PHE A 443 16.19 -0.12 -16.09
N SER A 444 16.20 0.83 -17.04
CA SER A 444 17.42 1.55 -17.40
C SER A 444 17.98 2.43 -16.26
N MET A 445 17.14 2.77 -15.29
CA MET A 445 17.51 3.54 -14.09
C MET A 445 18.16 2.69 -13.00
N THR A 446 18.52 1.43 -13.27
CA THR A 446 19.33 0.60 -12.36
C THR A 446 20.63 1.29 -11.92
N HIS A 447 21.16 2.22 -12.73
CA HIS A 447 22.38 2.98 -12.44
C HIS A 447 22.12 4.43 -11.98
N GLN A 448 20.86 4.77 -11.64
CA GLN A 448 20.44 6.15 -11.33
C GLN A 448 21.32 6.81 -10.27
N PHE A 449 21.72 6.05 -9.24
CA PHE A 449 22.45 6.56 -8.09
C PHE A 449 23.96 6.28 -8.11
N ASP A 450 24.47 5.60 -9.15
CA ASP A 450 25.88 5.19 -9.24
C ASP A 450 26.83 6.40 -9.15
N HIS A 451 26.40 7.57 -9.63
CA HIS A 451 27.18 8.80 -9.66
C HIS A 451 26.67 9.88 -8.70
N THR A 452 25.64 9.59 -7.90
CA THR A 452 25.14 10.51 -6.89
C THR A 452 26.24 10.83 -5.87
N SER A 453 26.26 12.07 -5.37
CA SER A 453 27.25 12.49 -4.38
C SER A 453 27.11 11.67 -3.09
N ARG A 454 28.24 11.20 -2.54
CA ARG A 454 28.29 10.50 -1.24
C ARG A 454 28.39 11.47 -0.06
N SER A 455 28.31 12.77 -0.31
CA SER A 455 28.29 13.83 0.69
C SER A 455 26.96 14.58 0.65
N GLY A 456 26.40 14.91 1.81
CA GLY A 456 25.14 15.63 1.94
C GLY A 456 23.98 14.73 2.37
N PRO A 457 22.72 15.14 2.11
CA PRO A 457 21.55 14.36 2.46
C PRO A 457 21.52 13.00 1.75
N LYS A 458 20.90 12.01 2.39
CA LYS A 458 20.68 10.68 1.80
C LYS A 458 19.43 10.68 0.91
N ALA A 459 19.36 9.74 -0.03
CA ALA A 459 18.20 9.56 -0.88
C ALA A 459 17.10 8.79 -0.15
N PHE A 460 15.86 9.29 -0.28
CA PHE A 460 14.64 8.56 -0.02
C PHE A 460 13.88 8.43 -1.34
N VAL A 461 13.84 7.22 -1.91
CA VAL A 461 13.02 6.92 -3.10
C VAL A 461 11.59 6.66 -2.62
N SER A 462 10.88 7.71 -2.24
CA SER A 462 9.64 7.52 -1.47
C SER A 462 8.45 7.06 -2.31
N GLU A 463 8.52 7.24 -3.63
CA GLU A 463 7.54 6.74 -4.58
C GLU A 463 8.21 6.24 -5.86
N TYR A 464 7.95 4.98 -6.22
CA TYR A 464 8.25 4.49 -7.56
C TYR A 464 7.23 3.46 -8.02
N ALA A 465 6.94 3.46 -9.32
CA ALA A 465 6.25 2.35 -10.00
C ALA A 465 6.42 2.45 -11.52
N VAL A 466 6.30 1.32 -12.20
CA VAL A 466 5.97 1.35 -13.63
C VAL A 466 4.50 1.71 -13.79
N THR A 467 4.18 2.59 -14.74
CA THR A 467 2.80 3.03 -15.00
C THR A 467 2.40 2.90 -16.47
N GLY A 468 1.14 3.21 -16.78
CA GLY A 468 0.61 3.23 -18.14
C GLY A 468 0.42 1.83 -18.73
N LYS A 469 0.74 1.65 -20.01
CA LYS A 469 0.45 0.40 -20.74
C LYS A 469 1.28 -0.78 -20.26
N ASP A 470 2.53 -0.52 -19.88
CA ASP A 470 3.46 -1.58 -19.44
C ASP A 470 3.02 -2.15 -18.10
N ALA A 471 2.43 -1.32 -17.24
CA ALA A 471 1.88 -1.72 -15.96
C ALA A 471 0.65 -2.61 -16.08
N GLY A 472 -0.24 -2.32 -17.05
CA GLY A 472 -1.58 -2.91 -17.06
C GLY A 472 -2.24 -2.70 -15.69
N THR A 473 -2.79 -3.72 -15.04
CA THR A 473 -3.27 -3.65 -13.64
C THR A 473 -2.29 -4.20 -12.59
N GLY A 474 -1.04 -4.44 -13.01
CA GLY A 474 0.00 -5.09 -12.22
C GLY A 474 0.59 -6.25 -13.01
N SER A 475 1.37 -5.94 -14.03
CA SER A 475 1.97 -6.92 -14.95
C SER A 475 3.31 -7.47 -14.45
N LEU A 476 3.68 -8.64 -14.97
CA LEU A 476 5.04 -9.17 -14.80
C LEU A 476 6.10 -8.21 -15.37
N LEU A 477 5.83 -7.55 -16.50
CA LEU A 477 6.76 -6.59 -17.12
C LEU A 477 7.14 -5.46 -16.15
N ALA A 478 6.14 -4.88 -15.49
CA ALA A 478 6.32 -3.83 -14.48
C ALA A 478 7.18 -4.32 -13.33
N ALA A 479 6.80 -5.45 -12.73
CA ALA A 479 7.50 -6.05 -11.60
C ALA A 479 8.98 -6.35 -11.91
N LEU A 480 9.31 -6.83 -13.11
CA LEU A 480 10.70 -7.11 -13.47
C LEU A 480 11.54 -5.84 -13.67
N ALA A 481 10.95 -4.78 -14.23
CA ALA A 481 11.62 -3.49 -14.34
C ALA A 481 11.89 -2.89 -12.96
N GLU A 482 10.91 -2.95 -12.07
CA GLU A 482 11.01 -2.52 -10.67
C GLU A 482 12.08 -3.33 -9.92
N ALA A 483 12.11 -4.65 -10.08
CA ALA A 483 13.15 -5.49 -9.47
C ALA A 483 14.56 -5.12 -9.95
N GLY A 484 14.73 -4.74 -11.23
CA GLY A 484 15.99 -4.24 -11.76
C GLY A 484 16.40 -2.91 -11.09
N PHE A 485 15.43 -1.99 -10.98
CA PHE A 485 15.64 -0.72 -10.28
C PHE A 485 16.00 -0.93 -8.80
N LEU A 486 15.32 -1.84 -8.09
CA LEU A 486 15.61 -2.18 -6.70
C LEU A 486 17.02 -2.78 -6.50
N ILE A 487 17.50 -3.59 -7.45
CA ILE A 487 18.91 -4.04 -7.46
C ILE A 487 19.87 -2.83 -7.54
N GLY A 488 19.51 -1.81 -8.31
CA GLY A 488 20.23 -0.54 -8.37
C GLY A 488 20.26 0.20 -7.03
N LEU A 489 19.12 0.25 -6.34
CA LEU A 489 19.02 0.86 -5.01
C LEU A 489 19.87 0.10 -3.98
N GLU A 490 19.83 -1.23 -3.97
CA GLU A 490 20.68 -2.06 -3.10
C GLU A 490 22.16 -1.78 -3.31
N LYS A 491 22.59 -1.72 -4.58
CA LYS A 491 23.98 -1.41 -4.95
C LYS A 491 24.43 -0.03 -4.53
N ASN A 492 23.50 0.89 -4.34
CA ASN A 492 23.73 2.27 -3.91
C ASN A 492 23.19 2.55 -2.50
N SER A 493 23.02 1.50 -1.68
CA SER A 493 22.53 1.59 -0.30
C SER A 493 23.45 2.36 0.67
N ASP A 494 24.59 2.87 0.18
CA ASP A 494 25.48 3.80 0.90
C ASP A 494 24.91 5.21 0.88
N ILE A 495 24.05 5.54 -0.10
CA ILE A 495 23.39 6.83 -0.24
C ILE A 495 21.87 6.71 -0.28
N VAL A 496 21.31 5.59 -0.78
CA VAL A 496 19.87 5.31 -0.71
C VAL A 496 19.57 4.64 0.63
N GLU A 497 18.81 5.33 1.47
CA GLU A 497 18.51 4.84 2.82
C GLU A 497 17.12 4.22 2.95
N MET A 498 16.20 4.65 2.09
CA MET A 498 14.78 4.30 2.15
C MET A 498 14.19 4.26 0.73
N ALA A 499 13.28 3.33 0.49
CA ALA A 499 12.54 3.18 -0.76
C ALA A 499 11.18 2.52 -0.53
N SER A 500 10.14 3.02 -1.21
CA SER A 500 8.78 2.48 -1.14
C SER A 500 8.06 2.52 -2.48
N TYR A 501 7.40 1.41 -2.82
CA TYR A 501 6.49 1.33 -3.97
C TYR A 501 5.21 2.11 -3.68
N ALA A 502 4.66 2.78 -4.71
CA ALA A 502 3.42 3.54 -4.59
C ALA A 502 2.57 3.43 -5.87
N PRO A 503 1.22 3.43 -5.78
CA PRO A 503 0.43 3.29 -4.56
C PRO A 503 0.32 1.84 -4.06
N LEU A 504 0.02 1.66 -2.78
CA LEU A 504 0.07 0.33 -2.14
C LEU A 504 -1.21 -0.50 -2.35
N PHE A 505 -2.38 0.12 -2.32
CA PHE A 505 -3.67 -0.56 -2.27
C PHE A 505 -4.65 -0.02 -3.31
N VAL A 506 -5.52 -0.90 -3.80
CA VAL A 506 -6.68 -0.52 -4.62
C VAL A 506 -7.90 -1.40 -4.37
N ASN A 507 -9.02 -0.76 -4.05
CA ASN A 507 -10.32 -1.40 -4.13
C ASN A 507 -10.74 -1.49 -5.62
N ALA A 508 -10.95 -2.70 -6.12
CA ALA A 508 -11.22 -2.95 -7.53
C ALA A 508 -12.53 -2.31 -8.06
N ASN A 509 -13.41 -1.85 -7.16
CA ASN A 509 -14.67 -1.21 -7.53
C ASN A 509 -14.55 0.29 -7.83
N ASP A 510 -13.49 0.96 -7.35
CA ASP A 510 -13.24 2.37 -7.66
C ASP A 510 -11.74 2.68 -7.70
N ARG A 511 -11.20 2.49 -8.90
CA ARG A 511 -9.78 2.68 -9.20
C ARG A 511 -9.53 4.11 -9.69
N ARG A 512 -8.82 4.90 -8.88
CA ARG A 512 -8.40 6.28 -9.17
C ARG A 512 -6.99 6.35 -9.78
N TRP A 513 -6.13 5.40 -9.43
CA TRP A 513 -4.78 5.25 -9.98
C TRP A 513 -4.44 3.79 -10.27
N ASN A 514 -3.38 3.56 -11.07
CA ASN A 514 -2.96 2.24 -11.51
C ASN A 514 -1.48 2.27 -11.96
N PRO A 515 -0.67 1.24 -11.67
CA PRO A 515 -0.94 0.01 -10.90
C PRO A 515 -0.78 0.19 -9.40
N ASP A 516 -1.12 -0.86 -8.65
CA ASP A 516 -1.02 -0.93 -7.19
C ASP A 516 -0.44 -2.29 -6.76
N ALA A 517 0.16 -2.35 -5.59
CA ALA A 517 0.75 -3.61 -5.10
C ALA A 517 -0.34 -4.62 -4.68
N ILE A 518 -1.39 -4.16 -4.00
CA ILE A 518 -2.43 -5.02 -3.41
C ILE A 518 -3.79 -4.62 -3.97
N VAL A 519 -4.47 -5.57 -4.61
CA VAL A 519 -5.82 -5.38 -5.15
C VAL A 519 -6.81 -6.12 -4.26
N PHE A 520 -7.91 -5.47 -3.91
CA PHE A 520 -8.91 -6.08 -3.05
C PHE A 520 -10.35 -5.64 -3.41
N ASN A 521 -11.32 -6.35 -2.85
CA ASN A 521 -12.72 -5.97 -2.77
C ASN A 521 -13.23 -6.31 -1.36
N SER A 522 -14.54 -6.27 -1.12
CA SER A 522 -15.11 -6.53 0.21
C SER A 522 -14.67 -7.87 0.84
N SER A 523 -14.38 -8.90 0.05
CA SER A 523 -14.16 -10.28 0.54
C SER A 523 -12.90 -10.97 0.04
N MET A 524 -12.24 -10.43 -0.99
CA MET A 524 -11.08 -11.05 -1.63
C MET A 524 -9.97 -10.02 -1.80
N HIS A 525 -8.73 -10.49 -1.77
CA HIS A 525 -7.55 -9.68 -2.03
C HIS A 525 -6.48 -10.54 -2.74
N TYR A 526 -5.56 -9.90 -3.44
CA TYR A 526 -4.38 -10.54 -4.01
C TYR A 526 -3.23 -9.54 -4.18
N GLY A 527 -2.00 -10.05 -4.16
CA GLY A 527 -0.82 -9.28 -4.49
C GLY A 527 -0.53 -9.31 -5.98
N THR A 528 -0.26 -8.17 -6.60
CA THR A 528 0.25 -8.10 -7.98
C THR A 528 1.69 -8.63 -8.03
N PRO A 529 2.24 -8.93 -9.23
CA PRO A 529 3.66 -9.24 -9.39
C PRO A 529 4.58 -8.23 -8.69
N SER A 530 4.22 -6.94 -8.66
CA SER A 530 4.98 -5.88 -7.95
C SER A 530 4.95 -6.05 -6.43
N TYR A 531 3.83 -6.49 -5.83
CA TYR A 531 3.78 -6.90 -4.41
C TYR A 531 4.77 -8.04 -4.13
N TRP A 532 4.80 -9.04 -5.00
CA TRP A 532 5.72 -10.17 -4.84
C TRP A 532 7.18 -9.74 -4.96
N VAL A 533 7.49 -8.75 -5.79
CA VAL A 533 8.82 -8.12 -5.82
C VAL A 533 9.13 -7.43 -4.49
N GLN A 534 8.20 -6.70 -3.87
CA GLN A 534 8.44 -6.11 -2.54
C GLN A 534 8.78 -7.20 -1.51
N LYS A 535 7.99 -8.28 -1.48
CA LYS A 535 8.25 -9.44 -0.61
C LYS A 535 9.59 -10.11 -0.92
N PHE A 536 10.01 -10.14 -2.18
CA PHE A 536 11.26 -10.76 -2.63
C PHE A 536 12.51 -10.03 -2.13
N PHE A 537 12.40 -8.71 -1.90
CA PHE A 537 13.49 -7.83 -1.48
C PHE A 537 13.50 -7.57 0.04
N ARG A 538 12.53 -8.10 0.80
CA ARG A 538 12.39 -7.80 2.24
C ARG A 538 13.62 -8.16 3.08
N GLU A 539 14.38 -9.19 2.70
CA GLU A 539 15.59 -9.60 3.42
C GLU A 539 16.78 -8.68 3.19
N SER A 540 16.69 -7.69 2.30
CA SER A 540 17.79 -6.78 2.01
C SER A 540 18.01 -5.73 3.08
N SER A 541 16.93 -5.27 3.72
CA SER A 541 17.03 -4.31 4.81
C SER A 541 17.83 -4.89 5.97
N GLY A 542 18.93 -4.22 6.35
CA GLY A 542 19.85 -4.69 7.40
C GLY A 542 20.78 -5.84 6.98
N ALA A 543 20.73 -6.29 5.73
CA ALA A 543 21.67 -7.29 5.21
C ALA A 543 23.06 -6.70 4.96
N THR A 544 24.01 -7.55 4.59
CA THR A 544 25.32 -7.12 4.07
C THR A 544 25.33 -7.28 2.56
N LEU A 545 25.51 -6.20 1.82
CA LEU A 545 25.73 -6.22 0.37
C LEU A 545 27.12 -6.77 0.08
N LEU A 546 27.20 -7.77 -0.78
CA LEU A 546 28.45 -8.37 -1.25
C LEU A 546 28.92 -7.73 -2.56
N ASP A 547 30.23 -7.77 -2.79
CA ASP A 547 30.78 -7.40 -4.10
C ASP A 547 30.41 -8.47 -5.14
N ALA A 548 29.55 -8.09 -6.08
CA ALA A 548 29.04 -8.96 -7.13
C ALA A 548 29.29 -8.33 -8.51
N LYS A 549 30.15 -8.96 -9.30
CA LYS A 549 30.52 -8.50 -10.64
C LYS A 549 29.88 -9.36 -11.70
N LEU A 550 28.89 -8.80 -12.38
CA LEU A 550 28.30 -9.38 -13.58
C LEU A 550 29.14 -9.01 -14.80
N GLN A 551 29.72 -10.01 -15.46
CA GLN A 551 30.47 -9.87 -16.70
C GLN A 551 29.56 -10.30 -17.84
N THR A 552 28.91 -9.31 -18.45
CA THR A 552 27.98 -9.53 -19.55
C THR A 552 27.97 -8.39 -20.54
N ASN A 553 27.69 -8.72 -21.81
CA ASN A 553 27.33 -7.73 -22.84
C ASN A 553 25.81 -7.59 -23.00
N TYR A 554 25.02 -8.36 -22.24
CA TYR A 554 23.57 -8.35 -22.28
C TYR A 554 23.01 -7.32 -21.30
N SER A 555 22.68 -6.13 -21.80
CA SER A 555 22.21 -5.00 -20.98
C SER A 555 20.89 -5.25 -20.25
N SER A 556 20.14 -6.30 -20.62
CA SER A 556 18.90 -6.71 -19.96
C SER A 556 19.12 -7.60 -18.74
N LEU A 557 20.37 -7.80 -18.30
CA LEU A 557 20.72 -8.63 -17.15
C LEU A 557 21.33 -7.76 -16.05
N VAL A 558 20.75 -7.83 -14.85
CA VAL A 558 21.26 -7.16 -13.66
C VAL A 558 21.21 -8.11 -12.46
N ALA A 559 22.19 -7.99 -11.56
CA ALA A 559 22.28 -8.87 -10.39
C ALA A 559 22.83 -8.13 -9.17
N SER A 560 22.42 -8.55 -7.98
CA SER A 560 23.03 -8.21 -6.67
C SER A 560 23.21 -9.48 -5.84
N ALA A 561 24.07 -9.41 -4.82
CA ALA A 561 24.22 -10.47 -3.84
C ALA A 561 24.29 -9.88 -2.44
N ILE A 562 23.60 -10.50 -1.49
CA ILE A 562 23.60 -10.11 -0.08
C ILE A 562 23.86 -11.33 0.80
N THR A 563 24.37 -11.11 2.00
CA THR A 563 24.26 -12.07 3.11
C THR A 563 23.33 -11.53 4.18
N TRP A 564 22.42 -12.37 4.64
CA TRP A 564 21.49 -12.04 5.71
C TRP A 564 21.35 -13.23 6.66
N THR A 565 21.01 -12.96 7.91
CA THR A 565 20.71 -14.03 8.88
C THR A 565 19.21 -14.10 9.05
N ASN A 566 18.65 -15.28 8.82
CA ASN A 566 17.23 -15.51 8.97
C ASN A 566 16.88 -15.54 10.46
N SER A 567 15.97 -14.66 10.87
CA SER A 567 15.57 -14.53 12.27
C SER A 567 14.76 -15.73 12.79
N VAL A 568 14.24 -16.58 11.90
CA VAL A 568 13.40 -17.72 12.28
C VAL A 568 14.24 -18.95 12.64
N ASP A 569 15.22 -19.30 11.81
CA ASP A 569 16.09 -20.47 12.02
C ASP A 569 17.48 -20.11 12.59
N GLY A 570 17.86 -18.83 12.55
CA GLY A 570 19.17 -18.34 13.00
C GLY A 570 20.30 -18.58 12.00
N GLU A 571 20.00 -19.10 10.80
CA GLU A 571 21.00 -19.47 9.80
C GLU A 571 21.35 -18.29 8.89
N THR A 572 22.59 -18.27 8.40
CA THR A 572 23.06 -17.26 7.46
C THR A 572 22.94 -17.75 6.03
N TYR A 573 22.32 -16.94 5.17
CA TYR A 573 22.15 -17.22 3.76
C TYR A 573 22.90 -16.21 2.92
N LEU A 574 23.56 -16.69 1.86
CA LEU A 574 24.00 -15.87 0.74
C LEU A 574 22.89 -15.90 -0.32
N LYS A 575 22.22 -14.75 -0.51
CA LYS A 575 21.14 -14.57 -1.48
C LYS A 575 21.65 -13.84 -2.71
N ILE A 576 21.60 -14.48 -3.87
CA ILE A 576 21.95 -13.89 -5.17
C ILE A 576 20.66 -13.62 -5.95
N LYS A 577 20.41 -12.37 -6.30
CA LYS A 577 19.22 -11.93 -7.05
C LYS A 577 19.63 -11.55 -8.46
N ILE A 578 18.93 -12.08 -9.46
CA ILE A 578 19.21 -11.84 -10.88
C ILE A 578 17.91 -11.54 -11.60
N VAL A 579 17.86 -10.40 -12.30
CA VAL A 579 16.77 -10.05 -13.21
C VAL A 579 17.26 -10.21 -14.63
N ASN A 580 16.57 -11.08 -15.39
CA ASN A 580 16.65 -11.12 -16.84
C ASN A 580 15.41 -10.41 -17.40
N PHE A 581 15.56 -9.13 -17.73
CA PHE A 581 14.50 -8.29 -18.32
C PHE A 581 14.37 -8.50 -19.84
N GLY A 582 15.15 -9.41 -20.41
CA GLY A 582 15.22 -9.63 -21.84
C GLY A 582 14.41 -10.84 -22.31
N ASN A 583 14.20 -10.92 -23.62
CA ASN A 583 13.38 -11.96 -24.26
C ASN A 583 14.13 -13.27 -24.59
N ARG A 584 15.38 -13.42 -24.17
CA ARG A 584 16.20 -14.60 -24.45
C ARG A 584 16.51 -15.36 -23.17
N ARG A 585 16.68 -16.68 -23.31
CA ARG A 585 17.25 -17.51 -22.24
C ARG A 585 18.73 -17.17 -22.09
N VAL A 586 19.21 -17.09 -20.86
CA VAL A 586 20.62 -16.82 -20.56
C VAL A 586 21.21 -17.99 -19.79
N SER A 587 22.34 -18.50 -20.27
CA SER A 587 23.19 -19.43 -19.51
C SER A 587 24.16 -18.59 -18.67
N LEU A 588 23.98 -18.60 -17.35
CA LEU A 588 24.78 -17.83 -16.40
C LEU A 588 25.65 -18.78 -15.58
N LYS A 589 26.97 -18.62 -15.64
CA LYS A 589 27.88 -19.24 -14.69
C LYS A 589 28.03 -18.33 -13.47
N VAL A 590 27.62 -18.81 -12.31
CA VAL A 590 27.80 -18.12 -11.03
C VAL A 590 28.98 -18.74 -10.30
N SER A 591 29.93 -17.89 -9.89
CA SER A 591 31.12 -18.27 -9.12
C SER A 591 31.12 -17.50 -7.80
N VAL A 592 31.11 -18.22 -6.67
CA VAL A 592 31.13 -17.65 -5.33
C VAL A 592 32.50 -17.85 -4.69
N ASP A 593 33.27 -16.76 -4.67
CA ASP A 593 34.59 -16.70 -4.07
C ASP A 593 34.51 -16.32 -2.58
N GLY A 594 35.57 -16.61 -1.82
CA GLY A 594 35.68 -16.18 -0.41
C GLY A 594 34.94 -17.04 0.61
N LEU A 595 34.17 -18.05 0.17
CA LEU A 595 33.62 -19.08 1.05
C LEU A 595 34.70 -20.13 1.39
N GLY A 596 34.77 -20.55 2.66
CA GLY A 596 35.63 -21.67 3.10
C GLY A 596 35.31 -22.99 2.37
N LEU A 597 36.16 -24.01 2.53
CA LEU A 597 35.86 -25.37 2.05
C LEU A 597 34.62 -25.92 2.77
N ASN A 598 33.69 -26.54 2.03
CA ASN A 598 32.43 -27.11 2.54
C ASN A 598 31.50 -26.11 3.26
N SER A 599 31.54 -24.83 2.89
CA SER A 599 30.71 -23.79 3.53
C SER A 599 29.27 -23.77 3.04
N LEU A 600 28.98 -24.39 1.89
CA LEU A 600 27.62 -24.47 1.36
C LEU A 600 26.97 -25.75 1.88
N LEU A 601 25.86 -25.60 2.59
CA LEU A 601 25.12 -26.70 3.18
C LEU A 601 23.99 -27.17 2.26
N SER A 602 23.56 -28.41 2.45
CA SER A 602 22.33 -28.95 1.85
C SER A 602 21.12 -28.14 2.29
N GLY A 603 20.17 -27.89 1.38
CA GLY A 603 18.96 -27.09 1.67
C GLY A 603 18.96 -25.70 1.02
N SER A 604 19.92 -25.42 0.13
CA SER A 604 19.88 -24.23 -0.72
C SER A 604 18.67 -24.26 -1.66
N THR A 605 18.08 -23.11 -1.94
CA THR A 605 16.85 -22.99 -2.73
C THR A 605 17.00 -22.05 -3.92
N LYS A 606 16.11 -22.21 -4.89
CA LYS A 606 15.94 -21.33 -6.04
C LYS A 606 14.51 -20.85 -6.07
N THR A 607 14.33 -19.53 -6.14
CA THR A 607 13.02 -18.89 -6.27
C THR A 607 12.93 -18.17 -7.61
N VAL A 608 11.87 -18.37 -8.39
CA VAL A 608 11.69 -17.72 -9.69
C VAL A 608 10.33 -17.06 -9.80
N LEU A 609 10.31 -15.76 -10.11
CA LEU A 609 9.12 -15.04 -10.55
C LEU A 609 9.20 -14.87 -12.08
N THR A 610 8.28 -15.51 -12.81
CA THR A 610 8.21 -15.49 -14.27
C THR A 610 6.82 -15.92 -14.72
N SER A 611 6.48 -15.70 -15.99
CA SER A 611 5.29 -16.28 -16.62
C SER A 611 5.53 -16.55 -18.10
N SER A 612 4.57 -17.23 -18.75
CA SER A 612 4.59 -17.49 -20.19
C SER A 612 4.40 -16.23 -21.04
N ASN A 613 3.70 -15.21 -20.51
CA ASN A 613 3.51 -13.91 -21.12
C ASN A 613 3.96 -12.80 -20.16
N VAL A 614 4.76 -11.86 -20.66
CA VAL A 614 5.29 -10.74 -19.87
C VAL A 614 4.21 -9.76 -19.40
N MET A 615 3.05 -9.76 -20.05
CA MET A 615 1.88 -8.97 -19.64
C MET A 615 0.90 -9.76 -18.78
N ASP A 616 1.28 -10.92 -18.24
CA ASP A 616 0.42 -11.65 -17.29
C ASP A 616 0.30 -10.89 -15.96
N GLU A 617 -0.90 -10.94 -15.39
CA GLU A 617 -1.33 -10.25 -14.17
C GLU A 617 -2.09 -11.23 -13.27
N ASN A 618 -2.10 -10.97 -11.96
CA ASN A 618 -2.97 -11.67 -11.02
C ASN A 618 -4.39 -11.09 -11.05
N SER A 619 -5.39 -11.89 -10.68
CA SER A 619 -6.80 -11.48 -10.69
C SER A 619 -7.59 -12.20 -9.60
N PHE A 620 -8.81 -11.76 -9.27
CA PHE A 620 -9.65 -12.49 -8.31
C PHE A 620 -9.94 -13.95 -8.72
N THR A 621 -9.98 -14.24 -10.03
CA THR A 621 -10.20 -15.60 -10.56
C THR A 621 -8.95 -16.48 -10.55
N ASP A 622 -7.77 -15.84 -10.58
CA ASP A 622 -6.47 -16.51 -10.57
C ASP A 622 -5.47 -15.62 -9.81
N PRO A 623 -5.58 -15.59 -8.46
CA PRO A 623 -4.83 -14.64 -7.64
C PRO A 623 -3.35 -14.97 -7.55
N ASN A 624 -2.96 -16.17 -7.96
CA ASN A 624 -1.59 -16.68 -7.90
C ASN A 624 -1.02 -17.02 -9.29
N LYS A 625 -1.53 -16.40 -10.36
CA LYS A 625 -1.08 -16.65 -11.74
C LYS A 625 0.41 -16.37 -11.92
N VAL A 626 0.88 -15.28 -11.33
CA VAL A 626 2.27 -14.79 -11.38
C VAL A 626 2.71 -14.55 -9.95
N VAL A 627 3.34 -15.57 -9.37
CA VAL A 627 3.90 -15.58 -8.02
C VAL A 627 5.28 -16.22 -8.02
N PRO A 628 6.13 -15.98 -7.00
CA PRO A 628 7.42 -16.63 -6.90
C PRO A 628 7.27 -18.13 -6.68
N ASP A 629 7.87 -18.94 -7.55
CA ASP A 629 7.94 -20.40 -7.44
C ASP A 629 9.23 -20.83 -6.75
N LEU A 630 9.12 -21.56 -5.63
CA LEU A 630 10.25 -22.01 -4.81
C LEU A 630 10.58 -23.48 -5.10
N SER A 631 11.85 -23.76 -5.35
CA SER A 631 12.36 -25.10 -5.61
C SER A 631 13.70 -25.35 -4.90
N LEU A 632 14.08 -26.62 -4.74
CA LEU A 632 15.40 -26.99 -4.22
C LEU A 632 16.47 -26.73 -5.29
N LEU A 633 17.61 -26.20 -4.85
CA LEU A 633 18.78 -26.06 -5.71
C LEU A 633 19.67 -27.32 -5.57
N GLU A 634 19.43 -28.33 -6.41
CA GLU A 634 20.04 -29.66 -6.28
C GLU A 634 21.58 -29.68 -6.35
N ASN A 635 22.18 -28.77 -7.12
CA ASN A 635 23.63 -28.70 -7.34
C ASN A 635 24.21 -27.37 -6.84
N ALA A 636 23.84 -26.96 -5.63
CA ALA A 636 24.43 -25.79 -4.99
C ALA A 636 25.92 -26.02 -4.73
N ASP A 637 26.77 -25.26 -5.41
CA ASP A 637 28.23 -25.33 -5.30
C ASP A 637 28.82 -23.92 -5.49
N LYS A 638 30.11 -23.76 -5.24
CA LYS A 638 30.86 -22.52 -5.48
C LYS A 638 30.79 -22.09 -6.93
N ASP A 639 30.85 -23.04 -7.86
CA ASP A 639 30.68 -22.80 -9.29
C ASP A 639 29.43 -23.52 -9.75
N MET A 640 28.43 -22.77 -10.18
CA MET A 640 27.16 -23.33 -10.65
C MET A 640 26.73 -22.69 -11.97
N ASN A 641 26.18 -23.52 -12.86
CA ASN A 641 25.60 -23.05 -14.12
C ASN A 641 24.09 -23.03 -13.96
N ILE A 642 23.48 -21.89 -14.30
CA ILE A 642 22.06 -21.66 -14.13
C ILE A 642 21.49 -21.12 -15.42
N ILE A 643 20.33 -21.65 -15.80
CA ILE A 643 19.56 -21.16 -16.92
C ILE A 643 18.52 -20.18 -16.38
N LEU A 644 18.59 -18.95 -16.84
CA LEU A 644 17.63 -17.89 -16.57
C LEU A 644 16.59 -17.86 -17.69
N SER A 645 15.32 -17.95 -17.33
CA SER A 645 14.21 -17.78 -18.28
C SER A 645 14.20 -16.35 -18.81
N PRO A 646 13.69 -16.12 -20.03
CA PRO A 646 13.33 -14.77 -20.49
C PRO A 646 12.36 -14.13 -19.49
N TYR A 647 12.46 -12.82 -19.29
CA TYR A 647 11.55 -12.07 -18.41
C TYR A 647 11.35 -12.76 -17.05
N SER A 648 12.42 -12.85 -16.27
CA SER A 648 12.39 -13.50 -14.96
C SER A 648 13.20 -12.77 -13.91
N LEU A 649 12.74 -12.86 -12.66
CA LEU A 649 13.50 -12.54 -11.46
C LEU A 649 13.80 -13.87 -10.75
N THR A 650 15.09 -14.17 -10.56
CA THR A 650 15.58 -15.40 -9.94
C THR A 650 16.37 -15.07 -8.68
N SER A 651 16.10 -15.79 -7.59
CA SER A 651 16.93 -15.81 -6.38
C SER A 651 17.59 -17.16 -6.21
N LEU A 652 18.83 -17.16 -5.74
CA LEU A 652 19.55 -18.33 -5.26
C LEU A 652 19.87 -18.08 -3.80
N ASP A 653 19.25 -18.85 -2.92
CA ASP A 653 19.41 -18.70 -1.48
C ASP A 653 20.31 -19.85 -1.02
N LEU A 654 21.59 -19.54 -0.90
CA LEU A 654 22.62 -20.51 -0.55
C LEU A 654 22.80 -20.54 0.96
N LEU A 655 22.51 -21.67 1.59
CA LEU A 655 22.71 -21.86 3.02
C LEU A 655 24.22 -21.92 3.31
N THR A 656 24.71 -21.00 4.14
CA THR A 656 26.13 -20.94 4.51
C THR A 656 26.33 -21.48 5.93
N GLY A 657 27.28 -22.39 6.11
CA GLY A 657 27.64 -22.91 7.43
C GLY A 657 28.23 -21.81 8.30
N SER A 658 27.73 -21.69 9.53
CA SER A 658 28.13 -20.67 10.50
C SER A 658 29.62 -20.73 10.81
N ASN A 659 30.40 -19.85 10.18
CA ASN A 659 31.75 -19.51 10.63
C ASN A 659 31.89 -18.00 10.63
N ASN A 660 31.86 -17.44 11.84
CA ASN A 660 32.14 -16.04 12.18
C ASN A 660 32.90 -15.27 11.09
N ILE A 661 32.15 -14.47 10.32
CA ILE A 661 32.73 -13.40 9.51
C ILE A 661 33.43 -12.47 10.51
N ARG A 662 34.77 -12.60 10.62
CA ARG A 662 35.58 -11.72 11.47
C ARG A 662 35.51 -10.31 10.88
N MET A 663 34.63 -9.48 11.44
CA MET A 663 34.77 -8.04 11.33
C MET A 663 36.14 -7.64 11.91
N PRO A 664 36.91 -6.75 11.26
CA PRO A 664 38.14 -6.23 11.85
C PRO A 664 37.77 -5.43 13.11
N GLN A 665 38.14 -5.93 14.29
CA GLN A 665 38.07 -5.15 15.51
C GLN A 665 39.05 -3.97 15.41
N THR A 666 38.52 -2.75 15.38
CA THR A 666 39.29 -1.54 15.68
C THR A 666 39.53 -1.49 17.19
N ASN A 667 40.65 -2.06 17.63
CA ASN A 667 41.21 -1.77 18.94
C ASN A 667 41.94 -0.41 18.88
N SER A 668 41.43 0.58 19.61
CA SER A 668 42.31 1.51 20.34
C SER A 668 41.61 2.03 21.59
N SER A 669 41.76 1.26 22.66
CA SER A 669 41.65 1.75 24.02
C SER A 669 42.89 2.58 24.36
N ALA A 670 42.68 3.85 24.69
CA ALA A 670 43.64 4.64 25.46
C ALA A 670 42.87 5.55 26.42
N ARG A 671 42.66 5.05 27.64
CA ARG A 671 42.51 5.92 28.82
C ARG A 671 43.89 6.46 29.18
N PRO A 672 43.97 7.66 29.78
CA PRO A 672 44.86 7.87 30.89
C PRO A 672 44.06 8.15 32.17
N SER A 673 44.56 7.59 33.26
CA SER A 673 44.12 7.85 34.61
C SER A 673 44.70 9.17 35.13
N ILE A 674 43.95 9.77 36.06
CA ILE A 674 44.17 11.02 36.84
C ILE A 674 43.59 12.27 36.18
#